data_AF-A0A7X9XGE6-F1
#
_entry.id   AF-A0A7X9XGE6-F1
#
_cell.length_a   1.000
_cell.length_b   1.000
_cell.length_c   1.000
_cell.angle_alpha   90.00
_cell.angle_beta   90.00
_cell.angle_gamma   90.00
#
_symmetry.space_group_name_H-M   'P 1'
#
loop_
_entity.id
_entity.type
_entity.pdbx_description
1 polymer ?
#
loop_
_entity_poly.entity_id
_entity_poly.type
_entity_poly.pdbx_seq_one_letter_code
_entity_poly.pdbx_strand_id
1 'polypeptide(L)'
;MNKKKILRFLLGASIVSSVFSLGSVKTFATWKNENNSWKYIENNGYATGWNKYNDNWYYFNSDGLMQTGWLRYNGAWYYLNQSGDMRTGWLKDNDSWYYLNQSGEMQTGWLKDNGAWYYLNQSGSMQTGWVNDKGTWYYLNQSGDMQTGWVNDKGTWYYLNSNGAMQTGVISVEGKVYYLNSDGAMQTGKVVIDGQEFEFNSNGEAVGNIPNVEMEKVFGFNIDKIQHEVEENTEEKSSSTNKKHNSSSSKAEKKWNLVWEDDFSGDELNKDYWNYETHEPGWVNNELQEYTDSKENIFIRDGNLVLKAMKTEKDGKEYYTSGKVTTQNKKTFKYGKFEIKAKTPKGQGLWPALWMMPNDENLYGQWPKCGEIDIMEVLGHEPNKAYGTIHYGDPHEEKQGTYTLDNGSFADDYHVYGLEWEPSEMRFYIDGNLYHTTKDWFTKVDGGDEKTFPAPFDQPFYLQCNLAVGGNWPGNPDETTDFDNAELMVDYVKVYQLNNYDENVKKPDPEKVVLRDPDETGNYIVNGDFSKEDGNWTFMNALGGVGSSEIRDNKIIIKTENAGTVDYSIQLVQPGIPLKEGGIYKVTFDAKAAEDRTMIVDISAPDRGYKRYFKDTKVDLTTENKTYSYEFVMENSDDANGRLEFNLGNQGSTADVEISNVRIEKTGNVEKNEDDTKKITPDGNYVNNGTFDVGQDRMKYWEVKAGNNEKVSVTNKDNSRELKVTVNNRLSQLKDVSVKQTNLALKENTQYVLYFDAYSEDNKNIGASIDGNDFQAKLTDKKKTYKFTFETKDEINNKDLELFLGTKGTVYVDNVRIEENSLIRNGSFDSGFVGWQVFTDSSVSSDVAYGVDSLNNDNAAEININNTGDADWKIQLKQENVKLEKGKKYRLSFNAKSSVNRKIKYALQGDESKNWEQYVDKDTVIELGNEFDKYSVEFEMSKDTNNNAMFTISMGAIDEQITDKHIITIDNVKLEVINEFSENIADIQNSSLESTDSVEKEETNTGDVEDKLEDDNKIDTEEPAINDSENQVANSDNEKDEDSKEEIADTEENIGEADEESVIVDDIIGKVEEQV
;
A
#
# COMPACT_ATOMS: atom_id res chain seq x y z
N MET A 1 5.91 90.08 6.30
CA MET A 1 5.24 91.18 5.57
C MET A 1 4.75 90.69 4.21
N ASN A 2 3.77 91.42 3.64
CA ASN A 2 3.26 91.48 2.24
C ASN A 2 4.05 90.73 1.14
N LYS A 3 3.44 89.93 0.24
CA LYS A 3 2.30 90.14 -0.71
C LYS A 3 2.66 90.83 -2.05
N LYS A 4 2.50 90.04 -3.13
CA LYS A 4 2.01 90.38 -4.51
C LYS A 4 2.88 91.21 -5.49
N LYS A 5 3.14 90.60 -6.67
CA LYS A 5 3.04 91.14 -8.06
C LYS A 5 3.99 92.31 -8.44
N ILE A 6 4.44 92.58 -9.68
CA ILE A 6 4.25 92.06 -11.07
C ILE A 6 5.57 92.42 -11.85
N LEU A 7 5.99 92.00 -13.07
CA LEU A 7 5.42 91.56 -14.37
C LEU A 7 6.48 90.61 -15.04
N ARG A 8 6.18 89.61 -15.90
CA ARG A 8 6.13 89.63 -17.40
C ARG A 8 6.96 90.76 -18.07
N PHE A 9 7.71 90.58 -19.16
CA PHE A 9 7.92 89.51 -20.16
C PHE A 9 9.34 89.74 -20.80
N LEU A 10 9.96 88.90 -21.64
CA LEU A 10 9.62 87.64 -22.35
C LEU A 10 10.94 86.85 -22.66
N LEU A 11 10.82 85.67 -23.29
CA LEU A 11 11.83 84.86 -24.01
C LEU A 11 13.33 85.24 -23.94
N GLY A 12 14.14 84.36 -23.33
CA GLY A 12 15.58 84.29 -23.55
C GLY A 12 16.35 83.70 -22.37
N ALA A 13 17.05 82.57 -22.58
CA ALA A 13 18.00 81.92 -21.66
C ALA A 13 17.56 81.76 -20.18
N SER A 14 17.21 80.53 -19.78
CA SER A 14 17.20 80.14 -18.37
C SER A 14 18.01 78.86 -18.21
N ILE A 15 19.23 79.02 -17.69
CA ILE A 15 20.10 77.91 -17.31
C ILE A 15 19.53 77.35 -16.00
N VAL A 16 18.88 76.19 -16.08
CA VAL A 16 18.55 75.35 -14.93
C VAL A 16 19.25 74.02 -15.15
N SER A 17 19.83 73.47 -14.08
CA SER A 17 20.62 72.24 -14.07
C SER A 17 19.98 71.14 -14.91
N SER A 18 20.59 70.81 -16.04
CA SER A 18 20.11 69.76 -16.93
C SER A 18 20.20 68.42 -16.21
N VAL A 19 19.04 67.75 -16.10
CA VAL A 19 18.98 66.31 -15.87
C VAL A 19 19.93 65.65 -16.88
N PHE A 20 20.89 64.86 -16.39
CA PHE A 20 21.60 63.96 -17.29
C PHE A 20 20.58 62.93 -17.79
N SER A 21 20.16 63.10 -19.04
CA SER A 21 19.77 61.95 -19.84
C SER A 21 21.01 61.06 -19.91
N LEU A 22 21.04 60.04 -19.06
CA LEU A 22 21.74 58.81 -19.36
C LEU A 22 21.04 58.22 -20.57
N GLY A 23 21.41 58.71 -21.76
CA GLY A 23 21.03 58.08 -23.01
C GLY A 23 21.44 56.62 -22.91
N SER A 24 20.49 55.72 -23.14
CA SER A 24 20.60 54.30 -22.79
C SER A 24 21.97 53.77 -23.16
N VAL A 25 22.71 53.25 -22.17
CA VAL A 25 23.84 52.37 -22.47
C VAL A 25 23.25 51.24 -23.29
N LYS A 26 23.59 51.19 -24.58
CA LYS A 26 23.25 50.04 -25.41
C LYS A 26 23.96 48.86 -24.75
N THR A 27 23.18 47.96 -24.15
CA THR A 27 23.70 46.68 -23.71
C THR A 27 24.27 46.02 -24.96
N PHE A 28 25.58 45.78 -24.98
CA PHE A 28 26.24 45.12 -26.11
C PHE A 28 26.01 43.62 -25.97
N ALA A 29 24.73 43.25 -26.09
CA ALA A 29 24.28 41.88 -26.12
C ALA A 29 24.77 41.25 -27.44
N THR A 30 25.61 40.22 -27.35
CA THR A 30 26.26 39.64 -28.53
C THR A 30 26.37 38.13 -28.44
N TRP A 31 26.08 37.48 -29.57
CA TRP A 31 26.51 36.11 -29.82
C TRP A 31 28.03 36.06 -29.95
N LYS A 32 28.64 35.01 -29.40
CA LYS A 32 30.07 34.69 -29.52
C LYS A 32 30.21 33.19 -29.78
N ASN A 33 30.98 32.80 -30.78
CA ASN A 33 31.33 31.40 -30.99
C ASN A 33 32.70 31.10 -30.34
N GLU A 34 32.76 30.05 -29.53
CA GLU A 34 33.96 29.55 -28.87
C GLU A 34 33.99 28.03 -29.02
N ASN A 35 35.07 27.49 -29.60
CA ASN A 35 35.26 26.05 -29.81
C ASN A 35 34.04 25.33 -30.44
N ASN A 36 33.49 25.92 -31.52
CA ASN A 36 32.31 25.47 -32.26
C ASN A 36 30.96 25.68 -31.53
N SER A 37 30.94 25.99 -30.24
CA SER A 37 29.73 26.27 -29.46
C SER A 37 29.41 27.76 -29.41
N TRP A 38 28.13 28.11 -29.24
CA TRP A 38 27.68 29.51 -29.15
C TRP A 38 27.39 29.92 -27.70
N LYS A 39 27.77 31.13 -27.32
CA LYS A 39 27.34 31.81 -26.09
C LYS A 39 26.64 33.12 -26.42
N TYR A 40 25.72 33.55 -25.56
CA TYR A 40 25.16 34.90 -25.58
C TYR A 40 25.70 35.69 -24.39
N ILE A 41 26.33 36.84 -24.65
CA ILE A 41 26.96 37.68 -23.64
C ILE A 41 26.16 38.95 -23.49
N GLU A 42 25.75 39.29 -22.26
CA GLU A 42 25.07 40.55 -21.94
C GLU A 42 25.57 41.10 -20.59
N ASN A 43 25.75 42.42 -20.50
CA ASN A 43 26.15 43.14 -19.28
C ASN A 43 27.39 42.57 -18.54
N ASN A 44 28.37 42.07 -19.30
CA ASN A 44 29.59 41.37 -18.84
C ASN A 44 29.37 39.98 -18.21
N GLY A 45 28.15 39.46 -18.20
CA GLY A 45 27.83 38.05 -17.94
C GLY A 45 27.52 37.28 -19.23
N TYR A 46 27.22 35.99 -19.09
CA TYR A 46 26.64 35.16 -20.14
C TYR A 46 25.21 34.73 -19.74
N ALA A 47 24.33 34.53 -20.71
CA ALA A 47 22.98 34.06 -20.47
C ALA A 47 22.98 32.59 -20.04
N THR A 48 22.12 32.21 -19.09
CA THR A 48 21.91 30.83 -18.61
C THR A 48 20.40 30.54 -18.53
N GLY A 49 20.00 29.28 -18.66
CA GLY A 49 18.61 28.87 -18.70
C GLY A 49 17.87 29.28 -19.98
N TRP A 50 16.53 29.28 -19.93
CA TRP A 50 15.67 29.72 -21.03
C TRP A 50 15.72 31.24 -21.22
N ASN A 51 16.08 31.68 -22.43
CA ASN A 51 16.17 33.09 -22.81
C ASN A 51 15.52 33.32 -24.18
N LYS A 52 14.79 34.43 -24.34
CA LYS A 52 14.05 34.76 -25.57
C LYS A 52 14.74 35.87 -26.36
N TYR A 53 15.12 35.59 -27.60
CA TYR A 53 15.82 36.54 -28.49
C TYR A 53 15.18 36.56 -29.89
N ASN A 54 14.85 37.75 -30.39
CA ASN A 54 14.17 37.96 -31.68
C ASN A 54 12.95 37.01 -31.88
N ASP A 55 12.09 37.00 -30.86
CA ASP A 55 10.89 36.16 -30.73
C ASP A 55 11.07 34.64 -30.61
N ASN A 56 12.28 34.11 -30.82
CA ASN A 56 12.62 32.70 -30.61
C ASN A 56 13.11 32.44 -29.17
N TRP A 57 12.80 31.25 -28.64
CA TRP A 57 13.36 30.76 -27.37
C TRP A 57 14.64 29.96 -27.61
N TYR A 58 15.62 30.15 -26.72
CA TYR A 58 16.92 29.48 -26.69
C TYR A 58 17.18 28.99 -25.26
N TYR A 59 17.86 27.85 -25.10
CA TYR A 59 18.33 27.40 -23.79
C TYR A 59 19.87 27.42 -23.73
N PHE A 60 20.39 27.89 -22.60
CA PHE A 60 21.82 27.93 -22.31
C PHE A 60 22.10 27.13 -21.03
N ASN A 61 23.17 26.33 -21.01
CA ASN A 61 23.56 25.61 -19.80
C ASN A 61 24.15 26.57 -18.73
N SER A 62 24.57 26.02 -17.59
CA SER A 62 25.22 26.76 -16.49
C SER A 62 26.46 27.55 -16.90
N ASP A 63 27.18 27.13 -17.93
CA ASP A 63 28.38 27.81 -18.46
C ASP A 63 28.06 28.84 -19.54
N GLY A 64 26.77 29.04 -19.85
CA GLY A 64 26.28 29.92 -20.90
C GLY A 64 26.48 29.40 -22.33
N LEU A 65 26.61 28.07 -22.50
CA LEU A 65 26.66 27.42 -23.81
C LEU A 65 25.24 27.15 -24.30
N MET A 66 24.90 27.67 -25.47
CA MET A 66 23.64 27.43 -26.19
C MET A 66 23.52 25.94 -26.54
N GLN A 67 22.37 25.33 -26.22
CA GLN A 67 22.09 23.93 -26.51
C GLN A 67 21.41 23.76 -27.88
N THR A 68 21.52 22.56 -28.46
CA THR A 68 20.82 22.13 -29.69
C THR A 68 20.37 20.66 -29.54
N GLY A 69 19.38 20.22 -30.32
CA GLY A 69 18.81 18.87 -30.23
C GLY A 69 17.78 18.73 -29.10
N TRP A 70 17.56 17.50 -28.64
CA TRP A 70 16.65 17.20 -27.53
C TRP A 70 17.22 17.68 -26.19
N LEU A 71 16.40 18.40 -25.43
CA LEU A 71 16.70 18.94 -24.10
C LEU A 71 15.64 18.48 -23.11
N ARG A 72 16.03 17.88 -21.99
CA ARG A 72 15.12 17.62 -20.87
C ARG A 72 15.24 18.76 -19.84
N TYR A 73 14.11 19.35 -19.45
CA TYR A 73 14.07 20.46 -18.50
C TYR A 73 12.75 20.41 -17.70
N ASN A 74 12.84 20.52 -16.36
CA ASN A 74 11.71 20.42 -15.43
C ASN A 74 10.77 19.24 -15.74
N GLY A 75 11.34 18.04 -15.92
CA GLY A 75 10.62 16.80 -16.25
C GLY A 75 10.30 16.62 -17.73
N ALA A 76 9.85 17.69 -18.41
CA ALA A 76 9.46 17.71 -19.82
C ALA A 76 10.65 17.65 -20.79
N TRP A 77 10.37 17.26 -22.04
CA TRP A 77 11.30 17.26 -23.16
C TRP A 77 10.99 18.39 -24.14
N TYR A 78 12.03 19.02 -24.68
CA TYR A 78 11.99 20.10 -25.66
C TYR A 78 12.94 19.75 -26.82
N TYR A 79 12.73 20.34 -28.00
CA TYR A 79 13.68 20.23 -29.11
C TYR A 79 14.16 21.62 -29.56
N LEU A 80 15.47 21.77 -29.64
CA LEU A 80 16.15 22.96 -30.12
C LEU A 80 16.74 22.67 -31.50
N ASN A 81 16.51 23.55 -32.48
CA ASN A 81 17.10 23.43 -33.81
C ASN A 81 18.64 23.50 -33.74
N GLN A 82 19.30 23.14 -34.85
CA GLN A 82 20.76 23.33 -35.01
C GLN A 82 21.20 24.82 -35.00
N SER A 83 20.24 25.76 -34.99
CA SER A 83 20.48 27.20 -34.74
C SER A 83 20.15 27.65 -33.31
N GLY A 84 19.78 26.71 -32.42
CA GLY A 84 19.50 26.92 -31.00
C GLY A 84 18.06 27.29 -30.66
N ASP A 85 17.24 27.61 -31.66
CA ASP A 85 15.86 28.03 -31.50
C ASP A 85 14.90 26.85 -31.26
N MET A 86 14.02 27.01 -30.29
CA MET A 86 13.05 26.00 -29.87
C MET A 86 11.98 25.68 -30.92
N ARG A 87 11.67 24.39 -31.10
CA ARG A 87 10.59 23.89 -31.95
C ARG A 87 9.26 23.82 -31.23
N THR A 88 8.19 24.12 -31.96
CA THR A 88 6.79 23.83 -31.61
C THR A 88 6.11 23.13 -32.80
N GLY A 89 4.96 22.50 -32.54
CA GLY A 89 4.21 21.68 -33.49
C GLY A 89 4.91 20.37 -33.84
N TRP A 90 4.52 19.79 -34.98
CA TRP A 90 5.11 18.55 -35.49
C TRP A 90 6.61 18.69 -35.81
N LEU A 91 7.37 17.66 -35.42
CA LEU A 91 8.79 17.48 -35.64
C LEU A 91 9.01 16.05 -36.18
N LYS A 92 9.88 15.89 -37.19
CA LYS A 92 10.39 14.58 -37.58
C LYS A 92 11.86 14.47 -37.23
N ASP A 93 12.22 13.47 -36.44
CA ASP A 93 13.59 13.19 -36.00
C ASP A 93 13.84 11.68 -36.07
N ASN A 94 14.97 11.26 -36.64
CA ASN A 94 15.38 9.85 -36.79
C ASN A 94 14.24 8.90 -37.21
N ASP A 95 13.59 9.25 -38.32
CA ASP A 95 12.41 8.64 -38.94
C ASP A 95 11.10 8.61 -38.13
N SER A 96 11.10 8.94 -36.83
CA SER A 96 9.90 9.12 -36.00
C SER A 96 9.31 10.52 -36.08
N TRP A 97 8.00 10.65 -35.87
CA TRP A 97 7.30 11.93 -35.70
C TRP A 97 6.99 12.19 -34.22
N TYR A 98 7.09 13.45 -33.80
CA TYR A 98 6.85 13.94 -32.45
C TYR A 98 6.03 15.23 -32.52
N TYR A 99 5.28 15.56 -31.47
CA TYR A 99 4.58 16.85 -31.37
C TYR A 99 5.06 17.62 -30.14
N LEU A 100 5.47 18.86 -30.37
CA LEU A 100 5.93 19.81 -29.36
C LEU A 100 4.78 20.81 -29.17
N ASN A 101 4.31 21.08 -27.96
CA ASN A 101 3.20 22.02 -27.73
C ASN A 101 3.65 23.49 -27.98
N GLN A 102 2.78 24.46 -27.71
CA GLN A 102 3.11 25.88 -27.93
C GLN A 102 4.16 26.44 -26.94
N SER A 103 4.36 25.78 -25.80
CA SER A 103 5.47 26.01 -24.86
C SER A 103 6.76 25.31 -25.29
N GLY A 104 6.72 24.45 -26.32
CA GLY A 104 7.84 23.64 -26.80
C GLY A 104 7.97 22.26 -26.14
N GLU A 105 6.98 21.83 -25.36
CA GLU A 105 7.04 20.57 -24.60
C GLU A 105 6.53 19.39 -25.45
N MET A 106 7.33 18.35 -25.57
CA MET A 106 6.98 17.10 -26.24
C MET A 106 5.77 16.44 -25.57
N GLN A 107 4.76 16.11 -26.35
CA GLN A 107 3.54 15.47 -25.87
C GLN A 107 3.65 13.93 -25.94
N THR A 108 2.90 13.24 -25.09
CA THR A 108 2.68 11.78 -25.13
C THR A 108 1.18 11.47 -25.03
N GLY A 109 0.76 10.25 -25.36
CA GLY A 109 -0.65 9.83 -25.34
C GLY A 109 -1.48 10.38 -26.51
N TRP A 110 -2.79 10.57 -26.28
CA TRP A 110 -3.73 11.03 -27.29
C TRP A 110 -3.62 12.54 -27.55
N LEU A 111 -3.17 12.90 -28.75
CA LEU A 111 -3.12 14.27 -29.26
C LEU A 111 -4.25 14.52 -30.24
N LYS A 112 -4.98 15.63 -30.10
CA LYS A 112 -5.90 16.13 -31.12
C LYS A 112 -5.30 17.30 -31.87
N ASP A 113 -4.95 17.11 -33.15
CA ASP A 113 -4.42 18.17 -34.01
C ASP A 113 -5.26 18.28 -35.29
N ASN A 114 -5.55 19.52 -35.71
CA ASN A 114 -6.37 19.85 -36.89
C ASN A 114 -7.72 19.10 -37.05
N GLY A 115 -8.25 18.53 -35.97
CA GLY A 115 -9.52 17.79 -35.94
C GLY A 115 -9.37 16.26 -35.96
N ALA A 116 -8.21 15.74 -36.37
CA ALA A 116 -7.85 14.33 -36.26
C ALA A 116 -7.30 14.02 -34.85
N TRP A 117 -7.31 12.74 -34.49
CA TRP A 117 -6.66 12.21 -33.29
C TRP A 117 -5.43 11.41 -33.68
N TYR A 118 -4.35 11.56 -32.93
CA TYR A 118 -3.07 10.87 -33.06
C TYR A 118 -2.71 10.23 -31.73
N TYR A 119 -1.99 9.11 -31.75
CA TYR A 119 -1.42 8.52 -30.54
C TYR A 119 0.10 8.62 -30.56
N LEU A 120 0.66 9.29 -29.55
CA LEU A 120 2.09 9.37 -29.28
C LEU A 120 2.42 8.37 -28.16
N ASN A 121 3.45 7.54 -28.32
CA ASN A 121 3.89 6.66 -27.23
C ASN A 121 4.59 7.47 -26.10
N GLN A 122 5.09 6.78 -25.07
CA GLN A 122 5.78 7.46 -23.96
C GLN A 122 7.17 8.03 -24.32
N SER A 123 7.75 7.69 -25.48
CA SER A 123 8.88 8.42 -26.05
C SER A 123 8.47 9.62 -26.92
N GLY A 124 7.18 9.99 -26.94
CA GLY A 124 6.60 11.05 -27.76
C GLY A 124 6.48 10.71 -29.26
N SER A 125 6.80 9.48 -29.63
CA SER A 125 6.85 9.01 -31.02
C SER A 125 5.45 8.59 -31.49
N MET A 126 4.99 9.19 -32.60
CA MET A 126 3.69 8.94 -33.20
C MET A 126 3.55 7.50 -33.73
N GLN A 127 2.45 6.85 -33.38
CA GLN A 127 2.14 5.48 -33.77
C GLN A 127 1.28 5.41 -35.04
N THR A 128 1.35 4.28 -35.75
CA THR A 128 0.50 3.94 -36.90
C THR A 128 0.10 2.47 -36.83
N GLY A 129 -1.03 2.09 -37.42
CA GLY A 129 -1.61 0.75 -37.29
C GLY A 129 -2.39 0.58 -35.98
N TRP A 130 -2.43 -0.65 -35.47
CA TRP A 130 -3.15 -0.99 -34.24
C TRP A 130 -2.42 -0.51 -32.99
N VAL A 131 -3.11 0.24 -32.14
CA VAL A 131 -2.68 0.65 -30.79
C VAL A 131 -3.65 0.09 -29.77
N ASN A 132 -3.11 -0.52 -28.70
CA ASN A 132 -3.87 -0.82 -27.50
C ASN A 132 -3.63 0.31 -26.49
N ASP A 133 -4.66 1.05 -26.13
CA ASP A 133 -4.66 2.00 -25.03
C ASP A 133 -5.61 1.50 -23.95
N LYS A 134 -5.04 1.15 -22.79
CA LYS A 134 -5.72 0.69 -21.56
C LYS A 134 -6.79 -0.38 -21.83
N GLY A 135 -6.41 -1.40 -22.60
CA GLY A 135 -7.24 -2.56 -22.95
C GLY A 135 -8.13 -2.35 -24.19
N THR A 136 -8.28 -1.11 -24.66
CA THR A 136 -9.10 -0.77 -25.83
C THR A 136 -8.22 -0.68 -27.07
N TRP A 137 -8.61 -1.36 -28.16
CA TRP A 137 -7.91 -1.28 -29.43
C TRP A 137 -8.43 -0.13 -30.31
N TYR A 138 -7.51 0.57 -30.96
CA TYR A 138 -7.74 1.65 -31.91
C TYR A 138 -6.88 1.42 -33.16
N TYR A 139 -7.31 1.92 -34.31
CA TYR A 139 -6.49 1.89 -35.55
C TYR A 139 -6.14 3.30 -35.99
N LEU A 140 -4.84 3.58 -36.08
CA LEU A 140 -4.26 4.79 -36.64
C LEU A 140 -3.86 4.48 -38.09
N ASN A 141 -4.14 5.36 -39.04
CA ASN A 141 -3.73 5.15 -40.43
C ASN A 141 -2.21 5.40 -40.62
N GLN A 142 -1.71 5.30 -41.86
CA GLN A 142 -0.28 5.51 -42.18
C GLN A 142 0.20 6.98 -42.04
N SER A 143 -0.72 7.92 -41.83
CA SER A 143 -0.44 9.32 -41.46
C SER A 143 -0.59 9.57 -39.95
N GLY A 144 -0.97 8.55 -39.17
CA GLY A 144 -1.22 8.63 -37.73
C GLY A 144 -2.66 8.95 -37.35
N ASP A 145 -3.56 9.23 -38.29
CA ASP A 145 -4.93 9.64 -37.98
C ASP A 145 -5.77 8.45 -37.47
N MET A 146 -6.40 8.59 -36.31
CA MET A 146 -7.33 7.60 -35.76
C MET A 146 -8.56 7.42 -36.66
N GLN A 147 -8.89 6.16 -36.96
CA GLN A 147 -10.02 5.79 -37.78
C GLN A 147 -11.29 5.55 -36.94
N THR A 148 -12.45 5.63 -37.58
CA THR A 148 -13.77 5.28 -37.01
C THR A 148 -14.59 4.55 -38.08
N GLY A 149 -15.57 3.75 -37.68
CA GLY A 149 -16.34 2.91 -38.59
C GLY A 149 -15.60 1.64 -39.04
N TRP A 150 -15.90 1.17 -40.26
CA TRP A 150 -15.33 -0.07 -40.81
C TRP A 150 -13.88 0.14 -41.30
N VAL A 151 -12.94 -0.62 -40.73
CA VAL A 151 -11.54 -0.67 -41.11
C VAL A 151 -11.23 -2.03 -41.74
N ASN A 152 -10.49 -2.05 -42.86
CA ASN A 152 -9.89 -3.26 -43.40
C ASN A 152 -8.38 -3.24 -43.17
N ASP A 153 -7.86 -4.12 -42.31
CA ASP A 153 -6.41 -4.37 -42.19
C ASP A 153 -6.07 -5.71 -42.86
N LYS A 154 -5.25 -5.64 -43.92
CA LYS A 154 -4.69 -6.80 -44.66
C LYS A 154 -5.73 -7.83 -45.15
N GLY A 155 -6.98 -7.41 -45.36
CA GLY A 155 -8.08 -8.26 -45.83
C GLY A 155 -9.14 -8.56 -44.76
N THR A 156 -8.79 -8.46 -43.48
CA THR A 156 -9.74 -8.65 -42.35
C THR A 156 -10.48 -7.35 -42.06
N TRP A 157 -11.79 -7.43 -41.84
CA TRP A 157 -12.62 -6.29 -41.46
C TRP A 157 -12.83 -6.21 -39.95
N TYR A 158 -12.81 -4.98 -39.43
CA TYR A 158 -13.01 -4.63 -38.02
C TYR A 158 -13.95 -3.41 -37.96
N TYR A 159 -14.70 -3.24 -36.87
CA TYR A 159 -15.51 -2.04 -36.65
C TYR A 159 -15.01 -1.26 -35.44
N LEU A 160 -14.76 0.04 -35.65
CA LEU A 160 -14.44 1.01 -34.62
C LEU A 160 -15.66 1.91 -34.39
N ASN A 161 -16.00 2.20 -33.14
CA ASN A 161 -17.13 3.10 -32.85
C ASN A 161 -16.78 4.59 -33.11
N SER A 162 -17.69 5.52 -32.78
CA SER A 162 -17.50 6.96 -32.98
C SER A 162 -16.28 7.56 -32.25
N ASN A 163 -15.77 6.86 -31.24
CA ASN A 163 -14.63 7.26 -30.42
C ASN A 163 -13.35 6.52 -30.84
N GLY A 164 -13.39 5.72 -31.92
CA GLY A 164 -12.26 4.93 -32.43
C GLY A 164 -12.06 3.57 -31.77
N ALA A 165 -12.83 3.23 -30.74
CA ALA A 165 -12.68 2.00 -29.99
C ALA A 165 -13.23 0.78 -30.77
N MET A 166 -12.40 -0.24 -30.94
CA MET A 166 -12.74 -1.50 -31.61
C MET A 166 -13.85 -2.25 -30.86
N GLN A 167 -14.80 -2.79 -31.63
CA GLN A 167 -15.94 -3.54 -31.10
C GLN A 167 -15.71 -5.06 -31.22
N THR A 168 -16.39 -5.82 -30.36
CA THR A 168 -16.40 -7.29 -30.33
C THR A 168 -17.81 -7.82 -30.06
N GLY A 169 -18.08 -9.07 -30.46
CA GLY A 169 -19.40 -9.69 -30.35
C GLY A 169 -20.38 -9.22 -31.43
N VAL A 170 -21.67 -9.27 -31.12
CA VAL A 170 -22.74 -8.86 -32.04
C VAL A 170 -22.87 -7.33 -32.05
N ILE A 171 -22.85 -6.73 -33.24
CA ILE A 171 -23.06 -5.29 -33.44
C ILE A 171 -24.13 -5.03 -34.51
N SER A 172 -24.74 -3.84 -34.48
CA SER A 172 -25.55 -3.33 -35.60
C SER A 172 -24.97 -2.04 -36.15
N VAL A 173 -24.88 -1.95 -37.47
CA VAL A 173 -24.43 -0.75 -38.20
C VAL A 173 -25.45 -0.45 -39.30
N GLU A 174 -26.03 0.75 -39.27
CA GLU A 174 -27.08 1.20 -40.21
C GLU A 174 -28.30 0.23 -40.30
N GLY A 175 -28.60 -0.46 -39.20
CA GLY A 175 -29.71 -1.42 -39.12
C GLY A 175 -29.41 -2.82 -39.68
N LYS A 176 -28.18 -3.07 -40.14
CA LYS A 176 -27.67 -4.42 -40.44
C LYS A 176 -26.96 -4.98 -39.22
N VAL A 177 -26.93 -6.31 -39.05
CA VAL A 177 -26.31 -6.97 -37.90
C VAL A 177 -25.08 -7.77 -38.36
N TYR A 178 -24.01 -7.69 -37.59
CA TYR A 178 -22.71 -8.32 -37.85
C TYR A 178 -22.21 -9.02 -36.57
N TYR A 179 -21.29 -9.97 -36.71
CA TYR A 179 -20.56 -10.55 -35.58
C TYR A 179 -19.05 -10.41 -35.75
N LEU A 180 -18.41 -9.87 -34.73
CA LEU A 180 -16.97 -9.73 -34.60
C LEU A 180 -16.50 -10.72 -33.52
N ASN A 181 -15.38 -11.42 -33.74
CA ASN A 181 -14.85 -12.35 -32.74
C ASN A 181 -14.18 -11.62 -31.56
N SER A 182 -13.52 -12.37 -30.66
CA SER A 182 -12.71 -11.86 -29.54
C SER A 182 -11.67 -10.82 -29.97
N ASP A 183 -11.15 -10.96 -31.19
CA ASP A 183 -10.06 -10.18 -31.74
C ASP A 183 -10.58 -9.01 -32.60
N GLY A 184 -11.90 -8.78 -32.61
CA GLY A 184 -12.59 -7.77 -33.40
C GLY A 184 -12.79 -8.12 -34.88
N ALA A 185 -12.32 -9.29 -35.33
CA ALA A 185 -12.38 -9.70 -36.72
C ALA A 185 -13.80 -10.13 -37.12
N MET A 186 -14.33 -9.51 -38.19
CA MET A 186 -15.66 -9.78 -38.72
C MET A 186 -15.77 -11.20 -39.31
N GLN A 187 -16.77 -11.94 -38.86
CA GLN A 187 -17.01 -13.32 -39.29
C GLN A 187 -17.96 -13.40 -40.50
N THR A 188 -17.86 -14.48 -41.25
CA THR A 188 -18.75 -14.82 -42.38
C THR A 188 -19.06 -16.32 -42.36
N GLY A 189 -20.16 -16.74 -42.97
CA GLY A 189 -20.65 -18.13 -42.89
C GLY A 189 -21.41 -18.42 -41.60
N LYS A 190 -21.39 -19.68 -41.17
CA LYS A 190 -22.09 -20.15 -39.96
C LYS A 190 -21.26 -19.89 -38.70
N VAL A 191 -21.87 -19.27 -37.70
CA VAL A 191 -21.27 -18.93 -36.41
C VAL A 191 -22.21 -19.35 -35.29
N VAL A 192 -21.68 -19.89 -34.20
CA VAL A 192 -22.45 -20.21 -32.99
C VAL A 192 -22.26 -19.10 -31.96
N ILE A 193 -23.38 -18.54 -31.48
CA ILE A 193 -23.44 -17.47 -30.48
C ILE A 193 -24.44 -17.92 -29.41
N ASP A 194 -24.03 -17.92 -28.14
CA ASP A 194 -24.84 -18.37 -26.99
C ASP A 194 -25.49 -19.76 -27.16
N GLY A 195 -24.80 -20.65 -27.89
CA GLY A 195 -25.26 -22.01 -28.19
C GLY A 195 -26.24 -22.12 -29.37
N GLN A 196 -26.58 -21.01 -30.03
CA GLN A 196 -27.45 -20.97 -31.21
C GLN A 196 -26.65 -20.66 -32.49
N GLU A 197 -26.96 -21.35 -33.58
CA GLU A 197 -26.31 -21.10 -34.89
C GLU A 197 -26.99 -19.93 -35.62
N PHE A 198 -26.17 -19.03 -36.16
CA PHE A 198 -26.55 -17.91 -37.03
C PHE A 198 -25.71 -17.94 -38.31
N GLU A 199 -26.24 -17.41 -39.41
CA GLU A 199 -25.55 -17.37 -40.71
C GLU A 199 -25.30 -15.92 -41.13
N PHE A 200 -24.06 -15.61 -41.52
CA PHE A 200 -23.60 -14.32 -41.96
C PHE A 200 -23.15 -14.42 -43.43
N ASN A 201 -23.55 -13.48 -44.28
CA ASN A 201 -23.25 -13.53 -45.70
C ASN A 201 -21.77 -13.13 -46.01
N SER A 202 -21.40 -13.09 -47.29
CA SER A 202 -20.03 -12.74 -47.73
C SER A 202 -19.57 -11.32 -47.35
N ASN A 203 -20.50 -10.47 -46.91
CA ASN A 203 -20.24 -9.10 -46.45
C ASN A 203 -20.29 -9.00 -44.91
N GLY A 204 -20.44 -10.13 -44.20
CA GLY A 204 -20.57 -10.20 -42.74
C GLY A 204 -21.97 -9.88 -42.21
N GLU A 205 -22.97 -9.71 -43.06
CA GLU A 205 -24.33 -9.33 -42.65
C GLU A 205 -25.15 -10.58 -42.27
N ALA A 206 -25.80 -10.57 -41.10
CA ALA A 206 -26.66 -11.67 -40.63
C ALA A 206 -27.85 -11.92 -41.57
N VAL A 207 -28.17 -13.18 -41.85
CA VAL A 207 -29.25 -13.60 -42.75
C VAL A 207 -30.14 -14.67 -42.14
N GLY A 208 -31.45 -14.56 -42.40
CA GLY A 208 -32.45 -15.50 -41.89
C GLY A 208 -32.77 -15.26 -40.42
N ASN A 209 -32.15 -16.03 -39.53
CA ASN A 209 -32.23 -15.82 -38.09
C ASN A 209 -31.18 -14.77 -37.69
N ILE A 210 -31.57 -13.74 -36.94
CA ILE A 210 -30.70 -12.60 -36.60
C ILE A 210 -30.44 -12.63 -35.08
N PRO A 211 -29.17 -12.56 -34.64
CA PRO A 211 -28.86 -12.52 -33.21
C PRO A 211 -29.29 -11.18 -32.59
N ASN A 212 -29.62 -11.21 -31.29
CA ASN A 212 -29.94 -9.99 -30.56
C ASN A 212 -28.72 -9.06 -30.49
N VAL A 213 -28.95 -7.76 -30.58
CA VAL A 213 -27.91 -6.72 -30.46
C VAL A 213 -28.16 -5.91 -29.19
N GLU A 214 -27.10 -5.69 -28.41
CA GLU A 214 -27.14 -4.82 -27.24
C GLU A 214 -27.29 -3.36 -27.69
N MET A 215 -28.10 -2.56 -26.99
CA MET A 215 -28.44 -1.19 -27.42
C MET A 215 -27.23 -0.27 -27.61
N GLU A 216 -26.17 -0.48 -26.82
CA GLU A 216 -24.90 0.27 -26.92
C GLU A 216 -24.01 -0.15 -28.10
N LYS A 217 -24.35 -1.27 -28.76
CA LYS A 217 -23.68 -1.79 -29.97
C LYS A 217 -24.48 -1.51 -31.25
N VAL A 218 -25.38 -0.52 -31.22
CA VAL A 218 -26.18 -0.06 -32.36
C VAL A 218 -25.66 1.28 -32.86
N PHE A 219 -25.14 1.29 -34.08
CA PHE A 219 -24.41 2.43 -34.67
C PHE A 219 -25.04 2.88 -36.01
N GLY A 220 -24.77 4.13 -36.41
CA GLY A 220 -25.19 4.68 -37.72
C GLY A 220 -26.64 5.16 -37.82
N PHE A 221 -27.40 5.19 -36.72
CA PHE A 221 -28.74 5.80 -36.71
C PHE A 221 -28.67 7.29 -36.39
N ASN A 222 -29.36 8.11 -37.20
CA ASN A 222 -29.45 9.56 -36.99
C ASN A 222 -30.69 9.88 -36.13
N ILE A 223 -30.47 9.99 -34.81
CA ILE A 223 -31.51 9.98 -33.77
C ILE A 223 -32.36 11.26 -33.74
N ASP A 224 -31.82 12.39 -34.24
CA ASP A 224 -32.44 13.73 -34.28
C ASP A 224 -33.82 13.79 -34.96
N LYS A 225 -34.23 12.72 -35.65
CA LYS A 225 -35.50 12.65 -36.40
C LYS A 225 -36.65 11.94 -35.68
N ILE A 226 -36.46 11.42 -34.47
CA ILE A 226 -37.49 10.65 -33.72
C ILE A 226 -38.11 11.45 -32.57
N GLN A 227 -37.39 12.45 -32.01
CA GLN A 227 -37.90 13.25 -30.89
C GLN A 227 -39.12 14.16 -31.21
N HIS A 228 -39.48 14.33 -32.48
CA HIS A 228 -40.40 15.40 -32.90
C HIS A 228 -41.87 15.00 -33.14
N GLU A 229 -42.26 13.72 -32.95
CA GLU A 229 -43.62 13.21 -33.19
C GLU A 229 -44.30 12.58 -31.95
N VAL A 230 -43.73 12.71 -30.74
CA VAL A 230 -44.22 12.00 -29.52
C VAL A 230 -44.93 12.91 -28.50
N GLU A 231 -44.77 14.24 -28.57
CA GLU A 231 -45.36 15.17 -27.57
C GLU A 231 -46.84 15.54 -27.81
N GLU A 232 -47.44 15.17 -28.94
CA GLU A 232 -48.89 15.34 -29.18
C GLU A 232 -49.64 13.99 -29.15
N ASN A 233 -49.95 13.46 -27.96
CA ASN A 233 -51.31 12.96 -27.64
C ASN A 233 -51.57 12.56 -26.17
N THR A 234 -52.82 12.77 -25.76
CA THR A 234 -53.56 12.18 -24.62
C THR A 234 -53.07 12.38 -23.18
N GLU A 235 -53.75 13.28 -22.47
CA GLU A 235 -53.98 13.18 -21.02
C GLU A 235 -55.05 12.10 -20.67
N GLU A 236 -55.19 11.84 -19.35
CA GLU A 236 -56.34 11.27 -18.63
C GLU A 236 -56.59 9.74 -18.48
N LYS A 237 -56.79 9.37 -17.18
CA LYS A 237 -57.68 8.32 -16.60
C LYS A 237 -57.28 6.83 -16.60
N SER A 238 -56.48 6.47 -15.58
CA SER A 238 -56.74 5.42 -14.58
C SER A 238 -57.43 4.08 -14.95
N SER A 239 -56.77 2.93 -14.71
CA SER A 239 -56.97 2.14 -13.47
C SER A 239 -56.21 0.78 -13.42
N SER A 240 -55.79 0.40 -12.20
CA SER A 240 -55.33 -0.91 -11.70
C SER A 240 -55.17 -2.13 -12.63
N THR A 241 -53.98 -2.77 -12.64
CA THR A 241 -53.69 -4.04 -11.92
C THR A 241 -52.21 -4.49 -12.07
N ASN A 242 -51.77 -5.43 -11.22
CA ASN A 242 -50.36 -5.83 -11.04
C ASN A 242 -49.78 -6.73 -12.15
N LYS A 243 -48.50 -6.51 -12.53
CA LYS A 243 -47.46 -7.56 -12.58
C LYS A 243 -46.03 -6.98 -12.67
N LYS A 244 -45.03 -7.81 -12.30
CA LYS A 244 -43.58 -7.50 -12.28
C LYS A 244 -42.98 -7.52 -13.69
N HIS A 245 -42.05 -6.62 -14.02
CA HIS A 245 -40.59 -6.90 -14.03
C HIS A 245 -39.73 -5.68 -14.48
N ASN A 246 -38.42 -5.79 -14.23
CA ASN A 246 -37.29 -5.11 -14.87
C ASN A 246 -37.32 -3.57 -14.96
N SER A 247 -36.69 -2.92 -13.99
CA SER A 247 -36.13 -1.58 -14.13
C SER A 247 -34.91 -1.61 -15.05
N SER A 248 -35.06 -1.15 -16.30
CA SER A 248 -33.92 -0.81 -17.16
C SER A 248 -33.24 0.45 -16.61
N SER A 249 -32.04 0.32 -16.07
CA SER A 249 -31.26 1.46 -15.58
C SER A 249 -30.74 2.32 -16.73
N SER A 250 -31.47 3.37 -17.09
CA SER A 250 -30.86 4.55 -17.69
C SER A 250 -29.70 5.01 -16.80
N LYS A 251 -28.52 5.28 -17.37
CA LYS A 251 -27.46 6.01 -16.66
C LYS A 251 -27.99 7.41 -16.32
N ALA A 252 -28.48 7.58 -15.10
CA ALA A 252 -28.81 8.88 -14.57
C ALA A 252 -27.52 9.71 -14.45
N GLU A 253 -27.63 11.02 -14.68
CA GLU A 253 -26.54 11.94 -14.35
C GLU A 253 -26.23 11.82 -12.84
N LYS A 254 -24.93 11.84 -12.48
CA LYS A 254 -24.51 11.75 -11.07
C LYS A 254 -24.97 12.99 -10.31
N LYS A 255 -26.17 12.91 -9.71
CA LYS A 255 -26.71 14.00 -8.91
C LYS A 255 -26.08 14.00 -7.52
N TRP A 256 -25.09 14.87 -7.33
CA TRP A 256 -24.65 15.32 -6.02
C TRP A 256 -25.80 16.02 -5.28
N ASN A 257 -26.07 15.65 -4.03
CA ASN A 257 -27.04 16.31 -3.15
C ASN A 257 -26.28 16.87 -1.94
N LEU A 258 -26.53 18.13 -1.57
CA LEU A 258 -25.93 18.75 -0.39
C LEU A 258 -26.42 18.02 0.87
N VAL A 259 -25.50 17.53 1.71
CA VAL A 259 -25.80 16.82 2.96
C VAL A 259 -25.38 17.60 4.21
N TRP A 260 -24.39 18.48 4.10
CA TRP A 260 -23.98 19.40 5.16
C TRP A 260 -23.31 20.64 4.57
N GLU A 261 -23.52 21.78 5.23
CA GLU A 261 -22.76 23.00 5.00
C GLU A 261 -22.52 23.74 6.34
N ASP A 262 -21.43 24.51 6.38
CA ASP A 262 -21.20 25.58 7.33
C ASP A 262 -20.80 26.83 6.53
N ASP A 263 -21.53 27.92 6.72
CA ASP A 263 -21.32 29.22 6.07
C ASP A 263 -20.77 30.28 7.04
N PHE A 264 -20.38 29.85 8.25
CA PHE A 264 -19.79 30.69 9.31
C PHE A 264 -20.57 31.98 9.59
N SER A 265 -21.89 31.98 9.39
CA SER A 265 -22.76 33.16 9.51
C SER A 265 -23.08 33.61 10.95
N GLY A 266 -22.53 32.94 11.96
CA GLY A 266 -22.68 33.26 13.39
C GLY A 266 -21.54 34.10 13.97
N ASP A 267 -21.71 34.58 15.21
CA ASP A 267 -20.68 35.38 15.92
C ASP A 267 -19.55 34.53 16.55
N GLU A 268 -19.71 33.21 16.66
CA GLU A 268 -18.74 32.26 17.23
C GLU A 268 -18.73 30.93 16.45
N LEU A 269 -17.64 30.17 16.55
CA LEU A 269 -17.51 28.84 15.92
C LEU A 269 -18.60 27.88 16.40
N ASN A 270 -19.27 27.20 15.46
CA ASN A 270 -20.34 26.27 15.79
C ASN A 270 -19.81 24.99 16.46
N LYS A 271 -19.92 24.92 17.78
CA LYS A 271 -19.44 23.80 18.61
C LYS A 271 -20.22 22.49 18.42
N ASP A 272 -21.39 22.50 17.79
CA ASP A 272 -22.10 21.27 17.39
C ASP A 272 -21.49 20.62 16.14
N TYR A 273 -20.68 21.38 15.37
CA TYR A 273 -20.01 20.91 14.16
C TYR A 273 -18.49 20.73 14.38
N TRP A 274 -17.85 21.68 15.08
CA TRP A 274 -16.40 21.77 15.22
C TRP A 274 -15.90 21.58 16.66
N ASN A 275 -14.69 21.04 16.77
CA ASN A 275 -13.84 21.04 17.95
C ASN A 275 -12.79 22.16 17.83
N TYR A 276 -12.28 22.58 18.98
CA TYR A 276 -11.00 23.30 19.07
C TYR A 276 -9.94 22.24 19.36
N GLU A 277 -8.86 22.22 18.58
CA GLU A 277 -7.79 21.22 18.73
C GLU A 277 -6.55 21.88 19.34
N THR A 278 -5.98 21.27 20.38
CA THR A 278 -4.88 21.87 21.15
C THR A 278 -3.69 20.93 21.27
N HIS A 279 -2.51 21.40 20.82
CA HIS A 279 -1.26 20.65 20.90
C HIS A 279 -0.11 21.59 21.29
N GLU A 280 0.85 21.07 22.06
CA GLU A 280 2.12 21.74 22.36
C GLU A 280 3.02 21.82 21.10
N PRO A 281 3.98 22.77 21.05
CA PRO A 281 4.95 22.87 19.95
C PRO A 281 5.76 21.58 19.71
N GLY A 282 6.14 21.33 18.46
CA GLY A 282 7.00 20.22 18.04
C GLY A 282 6.27 18.91 17.72
N TRP A 283 4.94 18.94 17.54
CA TRP A 283 4.07 17.76 17.59
C TRP A 283 4.38 16.63 16.59
N VAL A 284 4.17 16.83 15.28
CA VAL A 284 4.42 15.79 14.24
C VAL A 284 5.54 16.24 13.30
N ASN A 285 5.37 17.36 12.61
CA ASN A 285 6.25 17.75 11.51
C ASN A 285 7.39 18.72 11.91
N ASN A 286 7.83 18.68 13.18
CA ASN A 286 8.70 19.69 13.81
C ASN A 286 8.14 21.13 13.76
N GLU A 287 6.81 21.26 13.72
CA GLU A 287 6.07 22.53 13.77
C GLU A 287 6.37 23.33 15.05
N LEU A 288 6.35 24.67 14.97
CA LEU A 288 6.77 25.55 16.07
C LEU A 288 5.62 26.14 16.89
N GLN A 289 4.38 26.08 16.41
CA GLN A 289 3.23 26.66 17.12
C GLN A 289 2.65 25.75 18.20
N GLU A 290 2.19 26.38 19.28
CA GLU A 290 1.12 25.83 20.12
C GLU A 290 -0.22 26.02 19.38
N TYR A 291 -1.00 24.96 19.17
CA TYR A 291 -2.39 25.11 18.75
C TYR A 291 -3.25 25.37 19.99
N THR A 292 -4.07 26.44 19.98
CA THR A 292 -4.84 26.88 21.15
C THR A 292 -6.33 27.03 20.87
N ASP A 293 -7.14 27.08 21.93
CA ASP A 293 -8.56 27.45 21.86
C ASP A 293 -8.82 28.98 21.94
N SER A 294 -7.76 29.79 21.85
CA SER A 294 -7.82 31.23 22.04
C SER A 294 -8.65 31.94 20.98
N LYS A 295 -9.49 32.89 21.42
CA LYS A 295 -10.21 33.82 20.54
C LYS A 295 -9.32 34.80 19.76
N GLU A 296 -8.01 34.83 20.04
CA GLU A 296 -7.03 35.57 19.24
C GLU A 296 -6.50 34.72 18.06
N ASN A 297 -6.53 33.39 18.19
CA ASN A 297 -6.12 32.44 17.15
C ASN A 297 -7.30 31.89 16.34
N ILE A 298 -8.49 31.72 16.93
CA ILE A 298 -9.68 31.11 16.31
C ILE A 298 -10.91 31.98 16.57
N PHE A 299 -11.41 32.65 15.53
CA PHE A 299 -12.59 33.52 15.62
C PHE A 299 -13.36 33.59 14.30
N ILE A 300 -14.61 34.05 14.34
CA ILE A 300 -15.39 34.37 13.15
C ILE A 300 -15.26 35.87 12.86
N ARG A 301 -15.04 36.25 11.60
CA ARG A 301 -14.96 37.65 11.16
C ARG A 301 -15.56 37.81 9.77
N ASP A 302 -16.49 38.74 9.61
CA ASP A 302 -17.14 39.06 8.33
C ASP A 302 -17.72 37.82 7.61
N GLY A 303 -18.31 36.87 8.36
CA GLY A 303 -18.87 35.62 7.83
C GLY A 303 -17.83 34.56 7.44
N ASN A 304 -16.59 34.67 7.92
CA ASN A 304 -15.52 33.72 7.66
C ASN A 304 -14.97 33.15 8.97
N LEU A 305 -14.67 31.86 9.01
CA LEU A 305 -13.76 31.30 10.01
C LEU A 305 -12.35 31.84 9.74
N VAL A 306 -11.71 32.41 10.75
CA VAL A 306 -10.32 32.88 10.70
C VAL A 306 -9.47 32.07 11.66
N LEU A 307 -8.42 31.45 11.11
CA LEU A 307 -7.35 30.79 11.85
C LEU A 307 -6.10 31.65 11.72
N LYS A 308 -5.71 32.32 12.80
CA LYS A 308 -4.59 33.28 12.83
C LYS A 308 -3.37 32.66 13.51
N ALA A 309 -2.24 32.68 12.81
CA ALA A 309 -0.93 32.44 13.40
C ALA A 309 -0.41 33.74 14.03
N MET A 310 0.20 33.63 15.21
CA MET A 310 0.71 34.76 15.98
C MET A 310 2.14 34.50 16.44
N LYS A 311 2.98 35.55 16.45
CA LYS A 311 4.34 35.54 16.99
C LYS A 311 4.39 36.40 18.25
N THR A 312 4.87 35.82 19.34
CA THR A 312 5.00 36.43 20.67
C THR A 312 6.37 36.10 21.28
N GLU A 313 6.58 36.43 22.56
CA GLU A 313 7.78 36.08 23.32
C GLU A 313 7.39 35.30 24.59
N LYS A 314 8.02 34.14 24.84
CA LYS A 314 7.85 33.30 26.04
C LYS A 314 9.25 32.99 26.60
N ASP A 315 9.49 33.36 27.86
CA ASP A 315 10.77 33.20 28.56
C ASP A 315 12.01 33.73 27.80
N GLY A 316 11.88 34.85 27.09
CA GLY A 316 12.97 35.47 26.32
C GLY A 316 13.31 34.76 25.00
N LYS A 317 12.41 33.89 24.51
CA LYS A 317 12.47 33.24 23.20
C LYS A 317 11.24 33.59 22.37
N GLU A 318 11.39 33.50 21.05
CA GLU A 318 10.24 33.56 20.14
C GLU A 318 9.27 32.42 20.46
N TYR A 319 7.98 32.73 20.42
CA TYR A 319 6.92 31.78 20.69
C TYR A 319 5.79 31.97 19.68
N TYR A 320 5.23 30.86 19.22
CA TYR A 320 4.24 30.86 18.14
C TYR A 320 2.96 30.21 18.64
N THR A 321 1.81 30.81 18.33
CA THR A 321 0.50 30.19 18.55
C THR A 321 -0.31 30.20 17.25
N SER A 322 -1.20 29.24 17.08
CA SER A 322 -2.11 29.19 15.93
C SER A 322 -3.41 28.48 16.25
N GLY A 323 -4.30 28.40 15.26
CA GLY A 323 -5.58 27.71 15.34
C GLY A 323 -5.60 26.40 14.55
N LYS A 324 -6.21 25.37 15.15
CA LYS A 324 -6.66 24.14 14.48
C LYS A 324 -8.08 23.82 14.93
N VAL A 325 -8.93 23.43 13.98
CA VAL A 325 -10.30 22.94 14.23
C VAL A 325 -10.55 21.63 13.52
N THR A 326 -11.32 20.73 14.13
CA THR A 326 -11.65 19.40 13.58
C THR A 326 -13.17 19.15 13.67
N THR A 327 -13.75 18.35 12.76
CA THR A 327 -15.13 17.87 12.89
C THR A 327 -15.23 16.46 13.50
N GLN A 328 -14.14 15.96 14.06
CA GLN A 328 -14.03 14.61 14.62
C GLN A 328 -15.14 14.34 15.64
N ASN A 329 -15.76 13.16 15.55
CA ASN A 329 -16.90 12.72 16.36
C ASN A 329 -18.19 13.59 16.25
N LYS A 330 -18.25 14.54 15.30
CA LYS A 330 -19.40 15.46 15.10
C LYS A 330 -19.95 15.47 13.68
N LYS A 331 -19.09 15.65 12.68
CA LYS A 331 -19.43 15.54 11.25
C LYS A 331 -18.38 14.66 10.58
N THR A 332 -18.81 13.48 10.14
CA THR A 332 -17.98 12.52 9.43
C THR A 332 -18.68 12.09 8.16
N PHE A 333 -17.89 11.79 7.14
CA PHE A 333 -18.36 11.48 5.80
C PHE A 333 -17.56 10.30 5.25
N LYS A 334 -18.25 9.32 4.67
CA LYS A 334 -17.61 8.31 3.81
C LYS A 334 -18.05 8.58 2.37
N TYR A 335 -17.08 8.84 1.50
CA TYR A 335 -17.28 9.35 0.13
C TYR A 335 -18.04 10.68 0.08
N GLY A 336 -17.84 11.44 -1.00
CA GLY A 336 -18.51 12.73 -1.16
C GLY A 336 -17.84 13.63 -2.19
N LYS A 337 -18.52 14.73 -2.50
CA LYS A 337 -17.90 15.93 -3.04
C LYS A 337 -17.75 16.95 -1.92
N PHE A 338 -16.57 17.51 -1.78
CA PHE A 338 -16.22 18.55 -0.82
C PHE A 338 -15.91 19.82 -1.61
N GLU A 339 -16.41 20.96 -1.14
CA GLU A 339 -16.06 22.29 -1.64
C GLU A 339 -15.77 23.19 -0.44
N ILE A 340 -14.52 23.62 -0.30
CA ILE A 340 -14.09 24.56 0.74
C ILE A 340 -13.63 25.83 0.05
N LYS A 341 -14.30 26.95 0.32
CA LYS A 341 -13.87 28.24 -0.21
C LYS A 341 -13.01 28.96 0.83
N ALA A 342 -11.75 29.22 0.49
CA ALA A 342 -10.79 29.80 1.42
C ALA A 342 -9.76 30.69 0.72
N LYS A 343 -9.08 31.53 1.51
CA LYS A 343 -7.93 32.37 1.12
C LYS A 343 -6.81 32.14 2.12
N THR A 344 -5.61 31.90 1.63
CA THR A 344 -4.44 31.55 2.45
C THR A 344 -3.68 32.78 2.95
N PRO A 345 -2.81 32.65 3.97
CA PRO A 345 -1.73 33.60 4.20
C PRO A 345 -0.58 33.40 3.19
N LYS A 346 0.44 34.26 3.29
CA LYS A 346 1.75 34.11 2.66
C LYS A 346 2.85 34.65 3.58
N GLY A 347 4.07 34.12 3.43
CA GLY A 347 5.20 34.39 4.31
C GLY A 347 6.01 33.10 4.56
N GLN A 348 7.31 33.24 4.79
CA GLN A 348 8.18 32.09 5.04
C GLN A 348 7.73 31.33 6.29
N GLY A 349 7.70 29.99 6.19
CA GLY A 349 7.32 29.10 7.27
C GLY A 349 5.84 29.13 7.68
N LEU A 350 4.93 29.68 6.87
CA LEU A 350 3.48 29.50 7.07
C LEU A 350 2.97 28.34 6.22
N TRP A 351 2.12 27.48 6.79
CA TRP A 351 1.60 26.27 6.14
C TRP A 351 0.10 26.08 6.47
N PRO A 352 -0.80 26.78 5.76
CA PRO A 352 -2.23 26.49 5.77
C PRO A 352 -2.54 25.11 5.19
N ALA A 353 -3.44 24.37 5.83
CA ALA A 353 -3.93 23.07 5.36
C ALA A 353 -5.45 22.91 5.56
N LEU A 354 -6.08 22.25 4.59
CA LEU A 354 -7.50 21.84 4.57
C LEU A 354 -7.54 20.35 4.18
N TRP A 355 -7.79 19.48 5.17
CA TRP A 355 -7.47 18.06 5.07
C TRP A 355 -8.44 17.20 5.89
N MET A 356 -8.31 15.89 5.76
CA MET A 356 -9.22 14.90 6.32
C MET A 356 -8.47 13.70 6.90
N MET A 357 -8.91 13.24 8.06
CA MET A 357 -8.41 12.04 8.74
C MET A 357 -9.59 11.12 9.11
N PRO A 358 -9.38 9.80 9.27
CA PRO A 358 -10.45 8.84 9.58
C PRO A 358 -10.92 9.02 11.03
N ASN A 359 -12.21 8.79 11.29
CA ASN A 359 -12.74 8.88 12.66
C ASN A 359 -12.37 7.65 13.53
N ASP A 360 -11.83 6.60 12.93
CA ASP A 360 -11.20 5.49 13.66
C ASP A 360 -9.84 5.16 13.03
N GLU A 361 -8.79 5.81 13.55
CA GLU A 361 -7.40 5.58 13.13
C GLU A 361 -6.87 4.18 13.48
N ASN A 362 -7.65 3.33 14.19
CA ASN A 362 -7.24 1.97 14.53
C ASN A 362 -7.78 0.90 13.58
N LEU A 363 -8.78 1.20 12.74
CA LEU A 363 -9.44 0.21 11.87
C LEU A 363 -8.45 -0.54 10.94
N TYR A 364 -7.40 0.14 10.50
CA TYR A 364 -6.30 -0.41 9.71
C TYR A 364 -4.95 -0.34 10.43
N GLY A 365 -4.94 0.09 11.68
CA GLY A 365 -3.76 0.57 12.39
C GLY A 365 -3.42 2.02 12.06
N GLN A 366 -2.59 2.59 12.94
CA GLN A 366 -2.19 4.00 12.98
C GLN A 366 -1.55 4.51 11.67
N TRP A 367 -1.49 5.84 11.53
CA TRP A 367 -0.94 6.54 10.35
C TRP A 367 0.39 5.94 9.86
N PRO A 368 0.58 5.76 8.53
CA PRO A 368 -0.32 6.15 7.43
C PRO A 368 -1.36 5.06 7.06
N LYS A 369 -1.37 3.90 7.73
CA LYS A 369 -2.28 2.78 7.39
C LYS A 369 -3.76 3.14 7.45
N CYS A 370 -4.13 4.08 8.31
CA CYS A 370 -5.50 4.58 8.45
C CYS A 370 -5.97 5.45 7.27
N GLY A 371 -5.03 5.99 6.47
CA GLY A 371 -5.27 6.92 5.37
C GLY A 371 -5.41 8.38 5.80
N GLU A 372 -5.07 9.30 4.92
CA GLU A 372 -5.14 10.76 5.04
C GLU A 372 -5.52 11.36 3.68
N ILE A 373 -6.27 12.47 3.65
CA ILE A 373 -6.69 13.14 2.39
C ILE A 373 -6.58 14.67 2.52
N ASP A 374 -5.68 15.26 1.74
CA ASP A 374 -5.33 16.67 1.79
C ASP A 374 -5.97 17.39 0.60
N ILE A 375 -7.08 18.09 0.85
CA ILE A 375 -7.86 18.79 -0.18
C ILE A 375 -7.10 20.01 -0.69
N MET A 376 -6.39 20.70 0.22
CA MET A 376 -5.42 21.74 -0.10
C MET A 376 -4.36 21.86 0.98
N GLU A 377 -3.12 21.93 0.55
CA GLU A 377 -2.02 22.57 1.28
C GLU A 377 -1.37 23.65 0.41
N VAL A 378 -0.89 24.74 1.03
CA VAL A 378 -0.10 25.78 0.35
C VAL A 378 1.12 26.12 1.20
N LEU A 379 2.30 26.19 0.59
CA LEU A 379 3.51 26.67 1.25
C LEU A 379 3.54 28.21 1.17
N GLY A 380 3.61 28.88 2.31
CA GLY A 380 3.54 30.35 2.40
C GLY A 380 4.65 31.09 1.64
N HIS A 381 5.77 30.43 1.34
CA HIS A 381 6.86 30.95 0.50
C HIS A 381 6.68 30.71 -1.01
N GLU A 382 5.81 29.77 -1.41
CA GLU A 382 5.39 29.50 -2.80
C GLU A 382 3.85 29.70 -2.94
N PRO A 383 3.30 30.86 -2.52
CA PRO A 383 1.86 31.01 -2.24
C PRO A 383 0.96 31.02 -3.50
N ASN A 384 1.54 30.86 -4.69
CA ASN A 384 0.82 30.69 -5.95
C ASN A 384 0.63 29.21 -6.34
N LYS A 385 1.02 28.27 -5.49
CA LYS A 385 0.95 26.83 -5.75
C LYS A 385 0.34 26.09 -4.58
N ALA A 386 -0.60 25.21 -4.90
CA ALA A 386 -1.29 24.35 -3.98
C ALA A 386 -0.99 22.88 -4.29
N TYR A 387 -1.10 22.07 -3.25
CA TYR A 387 -0.87 20.63 -3.24
C TYR A 387 -2.18 19.95 -2.83
N GLY A 388 -2.45 18.78 -3.41
CA GLY A 388 -3.54 17.91 -3.00
C GLY A 388 -3.05 16.47 -2.97
N THR A 389 -3.17 15.82 -1.83
CA THR A 389 -2.43 14.60 -1.50
C THR A 389 -3.37 13.53 -0.94
N ILE A 390 -2.99 12.27 -1.08
CA ILE A 390 -3.38 11.20 -0.16
C ILE A 390 -2.13 10.54 0.37
N HIS A 391 -2.08 10.27 1.68
CA HIS A 391 -1.07 9.41 2.30
C HIS A 391 -1.74 8.12 2.78
N TYR A 392 -1.10 6.96 2.58
CA TYR A 392 -1.65 5.64 2.90
C TYR A 392 -0.54 4.59 3.09
N GLY A 393 -0.96 3.35 3.43
CA GLY A 393 -0.13 2.17 3.28
C GLY A 393 0.81 1.81 4.43
N ASP A 394 1.42 0.63 4.29
CA ASP A 394 2.59 0.17 5.04
C ASP A 394 3.44 -0.68 4.08
N PRO A 395 4.65 -0.25 3.66
CA PRO A 395 5.27 1.02 3.97
C PRO A 395 4.44 2.22 3.49
N HIS A 396 4.74 3.39 4.05
CA HIS A 396 4.14 4.67 3.65
C HIS A 396 4.30 4.91 2.15
N GLU A 397 3.18 5.25 1.51
CA GLU A 397 3.11 5.80 0.17
C GLU A 397 2.20 7.03 0.14
N GLU A 398 2.37 7.83 -0.91
CA GLU A 398 1.50 8.96 -1.20
C GLU A 398 1.22 9.08 -2.71
N LYS A 399 0.11 9.75 -3.04
CA LYS A 399 -0.18 10.23 -4.39
C LYS A 399 -0.51 11.72 -4.29
N GLN A 400 0.44 12.56 -4.73
CA GLN A 400 0.33 14.01 -4.70
C GLN A 400 0.09 14.57 -6.10
N GLY A 401 -0.80 15.56 -6.19
CA GLY A 401 -0.92 16.47 -7.32
C GLY A 401 -0.56 17.90 -6.91
N THR A 402 -0.20 18.73 -7.89
CA THR A 402 0.05 20.16 -7.67
C THR A 402 -0.69 21.01 -8.69
N TYR A 403 -1.06 22.22 -8.28
CA TYR A 403 -1.69 23.21 -9.15
C TYR A 403 -1.09 24.59 -8.87
N THR A 404 -0.56 25.22 -9.92
CA THR A 404 0.09 26.53 -9.87
C THR A 404 -0.76 27.56 -10.62
N LEU A 405 -1.05 28.69 -9.98
CA LEU A 405 -1.72 29.82 -10.62
C LEU A 405 -0.80 30.49 -11.65
N ASP A 406 -1.31 30.69 -12.88
CA ASP A 406 -0.62 31.45 -13.94
C ASP A 406 -0.27 32.88 -13.51
N ASN A 407 -1.09 33.48 -12.65
CA ASN A 407 -0.99 34.86 -12.18
C ASN A 407 -1.56 34.99 -10.75
N GLY A 408 -0.90 35.78 -9.89
CA GLY A 408 -1.35 36.02 -8.51
C GLY A 408 -0.94 34.93 -7.52
N SER A 409 -1.57 34.91 -6.35
CA SER A 409 -1.36 33.93 -5.28
C SER A 409 -2.67 33.61 -4.54
N PHE A 410 -2.75 32.43 -3.91
CA PHE A 410 -3.89 31.98 -3.08
C PHE A 410 -4.17 32.87 -1.85
N ALA A 411 -3.28 33.83 -1.60
CA ALA A 411 -3.40 34.85 -0.57
C ALA A 411 -4.00 36.18 -1.07
N ASP A 412 -4.23 36.34 -2.38
CA ASP A 412 -4.74 37.60 -2.96
C ASP A 412 -6.28 37.63 -3.08
N ASP A 413 -6.95 36.48 -3.29
CA ASP A 413 -8.42 36.35 -3.32
C ASP A 413 -8.87 34.95 -2.83
N TYR A 414 -10.17 34.72 -2.68
CA TYR A 414 -10.73 33.42 -2.28
C TYR A 414 -10.86 32.45 -3.45
N HIS A 415 -10.34 31.24 -3.26
CA HIS A 415 -10.44 30.13 -4.20
C HIS A 415 -11.30 28.98 -3.63
N VAL A 416 -11.90 28.17 -4.49
CA VAL A 416 -12.68 26.98 -4.11
C VAL A 416 -11.82 25.73 -4.31
N TYR A 417 -11.33 25.18 -3.20
CA TYR A 417 -10.62 23.91 -3.15
C TYR A 417 -11.65 22.78 -3.09
N GLY A 418 -11.48 21.74 -3.90
CA GLY A 418 -12.49 20.70 -4.05
C GLY A 418 -11.93 19.30 -4.22
N LEU A 419 -12.66 18.34 -3.67
CA LEU A 419 -12.38 16.90 -3.76
C LEU A 419 -13.67 16.19 -4.17
N GLU A 420 -13.63 15.34 -5.20
CA GLU A 420 -14.63 14.30 -5.41
C GLU A 420 -14.00 12.95 -5.06
N TRP A 421 -14.38 12.40 -3.91
CA TRP A 421 -13.96 11.10 -3.38
C TRP A 421 -15.08 10.08 -3.62
N GLU A 422 -14.78 9.08 -4.45
CA GLU A 422 -15.63 7.93 -4.73
C GLU A 422 -14.85 6.63 -4.45
N PRO A 423 -15.52 5.48 -4.29
CA PRO A 423 -14.85 4.21 -4.00
C PRO A 423 -13.72 3.85 -4.97
N SER A 424 -13.85 4.17 -6.26
CA SER A 424 -12.85 3.79 -7.28
C SER A 424 -11.75 4.82 -7.54
N GLU A 425 -11.94 6.08 -7.14
CA GLU A 425 -11.01 7.18 -7.46
C GLU A 425 -11.28 8.44 -6.63
N MET A 426 -10.23 9.23 -6.42
CA MET A 426 -10.32 10.60 -5.92
C MET A 426 -9.88 11.59 -7.00
N ARG A 427 -10.58 12.72 -7.10
CA ARG A 427 -10.35 13.79 -8.07
C ARG A 427 -10.25 15.13 -7.35
N PHE A 428 -9.18 15.89 -7.60
CA PHE A 428 -8.90 17.16 -6.90
C PHE A 428 -9.06 18.35 -7.85
N TYR A 429 -9.66 19.42 -7.34
CA TYR A 429 -10.10 20.59 -8.09
C TYR A 429 -9.69 21.90 -7.41
N ILE A 430 -9.34 22.91 -8.21
CA ILE A 430 -9.26 24.31 -7.76
C ILE A 430 -10.10 25.17 -8.71
N ASP A 431 -11.04 25.93 -8.14
CA ASP A 431 -12.04 26.74 -8.87
C ASP A 431 -12.84 25.94 -9.92
N GLY A 432 -13.04 24.64 -9.64
CA GLY A 432 -13.70 23.69 -10.56
C GLY A 432 -12.79 23.09 -11.65
N ASN A 433 -11.52 23.50 -11.72
CA ASN A 433 -10.53 22.92 -12.64
C ASN A 433 -9.94 21.65 -12.04
N LEU A 434 -10.17 20.49 -12.68
CA LEU A 434 -9.56 19.22 -12.33
C LEU A 434 -8.04 19.27 -12.59
N TYR A 435 -7.22 19.03 -11.56
CA TYR A 435 -5.76 19.05 -11.69
C TYR A 435 -5.08 17.73 -11.29
N HIS A 436 -5.70 16.93 -10.41
CA HIS A 436 -5.17 15.62 -10.01
C HIS A 436 -6.26 14.57 -9.96
N THR A 437 -5.88 13.32 -10.21
CA THR A 437 -6.75 12.15 -10.07
C THR A 437 -5.91 10.94 -9.67
N THR A 438 -6.29 10.30 -8.58
CA THR A 438 -5.68 9.05 -8.09
C THR A 438 -6.72 7.95 -8.03
N LYS A 439 -6.28 6.71 -8.30
CA LYS A 439 -7.11 5.49 -8.40
C LYS A 439 -6.45 4.27 -7.77
N ASP A 440 -5.23 4.43 -7.28
CA ASP A 440 -4.37 3.36 -6.80
C ASP A 440 -3.81 3.73 -5.43
N TRP A 441 -4.15 2.91 -4.45
CA TRP A 441 -3.77 3.01 -3.05
C TRP A 441 -3.98 1.63 -2.39
N PHE A 442 -3.44 1.45 -1.19
CA PHE A 442 -3.62 0.24 -0.41
C PHE A 442 -3.48 0.50 1.09
N THR A 443 -3.85 -0.48 1.90
CA THR A 443 -3.40 -0.57 3.30
C THR A 443 -3.17 -2.04 3.68
N LYS A 444 -2.20 -2.28 4.56
CA LYS A 444 -1.84 -3.59 5.11
C LYS A 444 -1.11 -3.42 6.42
N VAL A 445 -0.85 -4.52 7.11
CA VAL A 445 0.15 -4.58 8.19
C VAL A 445 1.41 -5.27 7.65
N ASP A 446 2.56 -5.02 8.26
CA ASP A 446 3.79 -5.75 7.92
C ASP A 446 3.61 -7.28 8.04
N GLY A 447 4.25 -8.03 7.15
CA GLY A 447 4.03 -9.46 6.94
C GLY A 447 2.63 -9.86 6.44
N GLY A 448 1.70 -8.92 6.27
CA GLY A 448 0.29 -9.17 5.93
C GLY A 448 -0.09 -8.86 4.48
N ASP A 449 -1.29 -9.29 4.11
CA ASP A 449 -1.92 -8.97 2.83
C ASP A 449 -2.44 -7.53 2.74
N GLU A 450 -2.54 -7.01 1.52
CA GLU A 450 -3.38 -5.84 1.22
C GLU A 450 -4.85 -6.11 1.57
N LYS A 451 -5.43 -5.19 2.35
CA LYS A 451 -6.87 -5.16 2.63
C LYS A 451 -7.64 -4.86 1.35
N THR A 452 -8.86 -5.39 1.25
CA THR A 452 -9.69 -5.24 0.05
C THR A 452 -9.91 -3.77 -0.28
N PHE A 453 -9.47 -3.38 -1.47
CA PHE A 453 -9.74 -2.06 -2.05
C PHE A 453 -11.25 -1.73 -2.00
N PRO A 454 -11.65 -0.53 -1.55
CA PRO A 454 -10.84 0.68 -1.49
C PRO A 454 -10.27 1.06 -0.12
N ALA A 455 -10.03 0.10 0.79
CA ALA A 455 -9.28 0.37 2.01
C ALA A 455 -7.90 1.04 1.71
N PRO A 456 -7.48 2.08 2.47
CA PRO A 456 -8.07 2.53 3.73
C PRO A 456 -9.23 3.54 3.57
N PHE A 457 -9.47 4.06 2.38
CA PHE A 457 -10.45 5.12 2.10
C PHE A 457 -11.89 4.60 1.91
N ASP A 458 -12.28 3.57 2.66
CA ASP A 458 -13.63 2.97 2.69
C ASP A 458 -14.31 3.09 4.08
N GLN A 459 -13.82 4.02 4.91
CA GLN A 459 -14.33 4.36 6.24
C GLN A 459 -14.76 5.84 6.36
N PRO A 460 -15.44 6.28 7.43
CA PRO A 460 -15.81 7.69 7.64
C PRO A 460 -14.61 8.55 8.05
N PHE A 461 -14.39 9.66 7.35
CA PHE A 461 -13.38 10.68 7.64
C PHE A 461 -14.02 11.95 8.21
N TYR A 462 -13.29 12.67 9.07
CA TYR A 462 -13.62 14.02 9.55
C TYR A 462 -12.81 15.08 8.77
N LEU A 463 -13.30 16.31 8.75
CA LEU A 463 -12.63 17.47 8.16
C LEU A 463 -11.83 18.21 9.23
N GLN A 464 -10.69 18.78 8.85
CA GLN A 464 -9.90 19.65 9.71
C GLN A 464 -9.24 20.80 8.94
N CYS A 465 -9.03 21.90 9.65
CA CYS A 465 -8.48 23.14 9.12
C CYS A 465 -7.48 23.71 10.13
N ASN A 466 -6.27 24.06 9.70
CA ASN A 466 -5.23 24.66 10.53
C ASN A 466 -4.32 25.60 9.73
N LEU A 467 -3.56 26.39 10.47
CA LEU A 467 -2.43 27.13 9.94
C LEU A 467 -1.17 26.76 10.76
N ALA A 468 -0.36 25.86 10.24
CA ALA A 468 0.93 25.51 10.82
C ALA A 468 1.97 26.63 10.64
N VAL A 469 2.96 26.65 11.51
CA VAL A 469 4.04 27.64 11.58
C VAL A 469 5.37 26.92 11.81
N GLY A 470 6.24 26.93 10.81
CA GLY A 470 7.47 26.15 10.80
C GLY A 470 7.25 24.66 10.47
N GLY A 471 8.31 23.88 10.63
CA GLY A 471 8.32 22.45 10.33
C GLY A 471 9.21 22.06 9.14
N ASN A 472 9.33 20.75 8.93
CA ASN A 472 10.31 20.15 8.01
C ASN A 472 10.16 20.60 6.56
N TRP A 473 8.92 20.77 6.08
CA TRP A 473 8.62 21.07 4.68
C TRP A 473 8.50 22.57 4.35
N PRO A 474 7.73 23.40 5.07
CA PRO A 474 7.67 24.85 4.80
C PRO A 474 8.95 25.60 5.23
N GLY A 475 9.80 24.95 6.04
CA GLY A 475 10.90 25.60 6.76
C GLY A 475 10.39 26.49 7.89
N ASN A 476 11.31 27.00 8.72
CA ASN A 476 10.94 27.89 9.83
C ASN A 476 10.68 29.33 9.35
N PRO A 477 9.88 30.14 10.09
CA PRO A 477 9.71 31.56 9.83
C PRO A 477 11.02 32.36 9.93
N ASP A 478 11.08 33.49 9.22
CA ASP A 478 12.22 34.41 9.24
C ASP A 478 11.77 35.88 9.39
N GLU A 479 12.66 36.83 9.14
CA GLU A 479 12.37 38.28 9.17
C GLU A 479 11.40 38.78 8.08
N THR A 480 10.99 37.92 7.13
CA THR A 480 10.02 38.23 6.07
C THR A 480 8.58 37.79 6.40
N THR A 481 8.39 36.98 7.45
CA THR A 481 7.07 36.42 7.80
C THR A 481 6.19 37.46 8.50
N ASP A 482 5.13 37.92 7.80
CA ASP A 482 4.17 38.91 8.30
C ASP A 482 3.08 38.29 9.18
N PHE A 483 3.31 38.25 10.49
CA PHE A 483 2.35 37.75 11.48
C PHE A 483 1.16 38.69 11.76
N ASP A 484 1.20 39.96 11.33
CA ASP A 484 0.00 40.81 11.42
C ASP A 484 -1.07 40.33 10.41
N ASN A 485 -0.66 39.76 9.28
CA ASN A 485 -1.52 39.26 8.20
C ASN A 485 -1.50 37.72 8.02
N ALA A 486 -0.90 36.96 8.94
CA ALA A 486 -0.83 35.49 8.90
C ALA A 486 -2.18 34.83 9.29
N GLU A 487 -3.16 34.90 8.39
CA GLU A 487 -4.52 34.40 8.59
C GLU A 487 -4.97 33.47 7.44
N LEU A 488 -5.39 32.25 7.77
CA LEU A 488 -6.19 31.41 6.89
C LEU A 488 -7.66 31.78 7.10
N MET A 489 -8.34 32.19 6.03
CA MET A 489 -9.76 32.60 6.05
C MET A 489 -10.61 31.61 5.25
N VAL A 490 -11.65 31.05 5.86
CA VAL A 490 -12.59 30.10 5.23
C VAL A 490 -13.99 30.71 5.20
N ASP A 491 -14.54 30.86 3.98
CA ASP A 491 -15.83 31.50 3.67
C ASP A 491 -16.99 30.49 3.78
N TYR A 492 -16.77 29.24 3.35
CA TYR A 492 -17.69 28.13 3.62
C TYR A 492 -17.00 26.77 3.50
N VAL A 493 -17.64 25.76 4.12
CA VAL A 493 -17.39 24.33 3.88
C VAL A 493 -18.71 23.70 3.42
N LYS A 494 -18.70 22.95 2.30
CA LYS A 494 -19.88 22.24 1.77
C LYS A 494 -19.54 20.81 1.42
N VAL A 495 -20.43 19.90 1.79
CA VAL A 495 -20.31 18.47 1.52
C VAL A 495 -21.58 17.95 0.85
N TYR A 496 -21.40 17.29 -0.28
CA TYR A 496 -22.44 16.68 -1.09
C TYR A 496 -22.20 15.18 -1.21
N GLN A 497 -23.27 14.38 -1.28
CA GLN A 497 -23.17 12.94 -1.50
C GLN A 497 -24.13 12.45 -2.59
N LEU A 498 -23.78 11.32 -3.20
CA LEU A 498 -24.67 10.56 -4.07
C LEU A 498 -25.67 9.76 -3.24
N ASN A 499 -26.81 9.38 -3.83
CA ASN A 499 -27.83 8.57 -3.12
C ASN A 499 -27.34 7.16 -2.74
N ASN A 500 -26.30 6.66 -3.41
CA ASN A 500 -25.68 5.36 -3.19
C ASN A 500 -24.29 5.35 -3.84
N TYR A 501 -23.36 4.57 -3.29
CA TYR A 501 -22.05 4.26 -3.87
C TYR A 501 -21.94 2.75 -4.12
N ASP A 502 -21.18 2.33 -5.13
CA ASP A 502 -20.82 0.92 -5.29
C ASP A 502 -19.43 0.69 -4.67
N GLU A 503 -19.40 -0.07 -3.58
CA GLU A 503 -18.18 -0.37 -2.82
C GLU A 503 -17.54 -1.71 -3.24
N ASN A 504 -18.08 -2.38 -4.27
CA ASN A 504 -17.53 -3.61 -4.85
C ASN A 504 -16.59 -3.30 -6.03
N VAL A 505 -15.87 -2.18 -5.91
CA VAL A 505 -14.86 -1.72 -6.86
C VAL A 505 -13.65 -2.65 -6.86
N LYS A 506 -12.96 -2.71 -7.99
CA LYS A 506 -11.65 -3.35 -8.10
C LYS A 506 -10.56 -2.30 -8.01
N LYS A 507 -9.46 -2.62 -7.32
CA LYS A 507 -8.19 -1.91 -7.52
C LYS A 507 -7.87 -1.98 -9.02
N PRO A 508 -7.46 -0.89 -9.68
CA PRO A 508 -6.95 -0.97 -11.04
C PRO A 508 -5.78 -1.95 -11.11
N ASP A 509 -5.62 -2.66 -12.23
CA ASP A 509 -4.35 -3.35 -12.49
C ASP A 509 -3.22 -2.30 -12.46
N PRO A 510 -2.11 -2.53 -11.73
CA PRO A 510 -0.98 -1.61 -11.75
C PRO A 510 -0.45 -1.47 -13.18
N GLU A 511 -0.07 -0.24 -13.58
CA GLU A 511 0.36 0.01 -14.96
C GLU A 511 1.54 -0.90 -15.32
N LYS A 512 1.33 -1.78 -16.31
CA LYS A 512 2.30 -2.83 -16.66
C LYS A 512 3.63 -2.21 -17.06
N VAL A 513 4.64 -2.43 -16.23
CA VAL A 513 6.01 -1.95 -16.46
C VAL A 513 6.55 -2.59 -17.74
N VAL A 514 6.67 -1.77 -18.79
CA VAL A 514 7.19 -2.21 -20.09
C VAL A 514 8.71 -2.25 -20.03
N LEU A 515 9.24 -3.40 -19.61
CA LEU A 515 10.66 -3.70 -19.66
C LEU A 515 11.11 -3.77 -21.13
N ARG A 516 12.16 -3.01 -21.49
CA ARG A 516 12.83 -3.16 -22.79
C ARG A 516 13.64 -4.46 -22.84
N ASP A 517 13.74 -5.05 -24.01
CA ASP A 517 14.66 -6.15 -24.27
C ASP A 517 16.13 -5.70 -24.13
N PRO A 518 17.06 -6.66 -23.90
CA PRO A 518 18.50 -6.39 -24.02
C PRO A 518 18.92 -6.24 -25.49
N ASP A 519 20.19 -5.91 -25.73
CA ASP A 519 20.78 -5.96 -27.08
C ASP A 519 20.92 -7.41 -27.61
N GLU A 520 21.35 -7.55 -28.87
CA GLU A 520 21.57 -8.84 -29.54
C GLU A 520 22.61 -9.75 -28.83
N THR A 521 23.37 -9.22 -27.87
CA THR A 521 24.34 -9.95 -27.05
C THR A 521 23.79 -10.34 -25.67
N GLY A 522 22.53 -10.04 -25.37
CA GLY A 522 21.91 -10.26 -24.05
C GLY A 522 22.23 -9.17 -23.02
N ASN A 523 22.86 -8.07 -23.42
CA ASN A 523 23.26 -6.99 -22.53
C ASN A 523 22.19 -5.90 -22.43
N TYR A 524 21.82 -5.52 -21.21
CA TYR A 524 20.94 -4.38 -20.94
C TYR A 524 21.67 -3.03 -20.95
N ILE A 525 23.01 -3.01 -20.85
CA ILE A 525 23.81 -1.77 -20.89
C ILE A 525 24.03 -1.29 -22.32
N VAL A 526 23.50 -0.11 -22.63
CA VAL A 526 23.72 0.58 -23.90
C VAL A 526 25.13 1.18 -23.93
N ASN A 527 25.88 0.99 -25.02
CA ASN A 527 27.24 1.56 -25.18
C ASN A 527 28.21 1.19 -24.03
N GLY A 528 28.09 -0.02 -23.47
CA GLY A 528 28.99 -0.51 -22.42
C GLY A 528 30.41 -0.85 -22.90
N ASP A 529 30.60 -0.98 -24.23
CA ASP A 529 31.90 -1.10 -24.88
C ASP A 529 32.57 0.26 -25.15
N PHE A 530 31.87 1.37 -24.88
CA PHE A 530 32.28 2.75 -25.16
C PHE A 530 32.86 2.94 -26.57
N SER A 531 32.30 2.23 -27.57
CA SER A 531 32.75 2.26 -28.97
C SER A 531 32.45 3.59 -29.68
N LYS A 532 31.67 4.47 -29.04
CA LYS A 532 31.22 5.77 -29.53
C LYS A 532 30.99 6.74 -28.36
N GLU A 533 31.12 8.03 -28.63
CA GLU A 533 30.56 9.09 -27.78
C GLU A 533 29.04 9.10 -27.94
N ASP A 534 28.27 9.00 -26.84
CA ASP A 534 26.82 9.19 -26.83
C ASP A 534 26.29 9.69 -25.48
N GLY A 535 24.99 10.00 -25.42
CA GLY A 535 24.32 10.52 -24.23
C GLY A 535 23.71 9.46 -23.30
N ASN A 536 24.06 8.18 -23.44
CA ASN A 536 23.49 7.11 -22.60
C ASN A 536 24.18 7.04 -21.23
N TRP A 537 25.43 7.49 -21.14
CA TRP A 537 26.18 7.62 -19.91
C TRP A 537 26.15 9.06 -19.40
N THR A 538 25.96 9.25 -18.09
CA THR A 538 25.97 10.57 -17.44
C THR A 538 27.05 10.61 -16.36
N PHE A 539 27.97 11.56 -16.47
CA PHE A 539 28.97 11.87 -15.44
C PHE A 539 28.55 13.11 -14.63
N MET A 540 28.72 13.07 -13.31
CA MET A 540 28.29 14.11 -12.37
C MET A 540 29.36 14.46 -11.34
N ASN A 541 29.39 15.75 -11.00
CA ASN A 541 30.16 16.32 -9.90
C ASN A 541 29.17 16.84 -8.84
N ALA A 542 29.29 16.41 -7.58
CA ALA A 542 28.37 16.78 -6.51
C ALA A 542 29.10 17.03 -5.18
N LEU A 543 28.51 17.87 -4.30
CA LEU A 543 28.98 18.12 -2.93
C LEU A 543 30.50 18.36 -2.82
N GLY A 544 31.00 19.32 -3.60
CA GLY A 544 32.41 19.70 -3.64
C GLY A 544 33.32 18.79 -4.47
N GLY A 545 32.82 17.69 -5.01
CA GLY A 545 33.53 16.89 -6.01
C GLY A 545 33.81 17.70 -7.28
N VAL A 546 34.98 17.51 -7.86
CA VAL A 546 35.40 18.09 -9.15
C VAL A 546 36.15 17.03 -9.94
N GLY A 547 35.71 16.79 -11.17
CA GLY A 547 36.29 15.82 -12.08
C GLY A 547 35.71 15.92 -13.49
N SER A 548 36.13 15.01 -14.36
CA SER A 548 35.69 14.92 -15.75
C SER A 548 35.73 13.48 -16.26
N SER A 549 34.99 13.20 -17.34
CA SER A 549 35.03 11.93 -18.07
C SER A 549 35.32 12.16 -19.56
N GLU A 550 36.13 11.30 -20.18
CA GLU A 550 36.31 11.23 -21.64
C GLU A 550 36.20 9.79 -22.13
N ILE A 551 35.55 9.54 -23.27
CA ILE A 551 35.60 8.22 -23.93
C ILE A 551 36.81 8.21 -24.89
N ARG A 552 37.70 7.22 -24.74
CA ARG A 552 38.91 7.12 -25.55
C ARG A 552 39.44 5.70 -25.58
N ASP A 553 39.64 5.14 -26.78
CA ASP A 553 40.15 3.77 -26.99
C ASP A 553 39.21 2.66 -26.42
N ASN A 554 37.90 2.78 -26.67
CA ASN A 554 36.84 1.83 -26.25
C ASN A 554 36.76 1.61 -24.72
N LYS A 555 36.87 2.71 -23.98
CA LYS A 555 36.73 2.82 -22.52
C LYS A 555 36.33 4.24 -22.16
N ILE A 556 35.68 4.40 -21.02
CA ILE A 556 35.52 5.71 -20.37
C ILE A 556 36.65 5.91 -19.35
N ILE A 557 37.17 7.13 -19.29
CA ILE A 557 38.29 7.52 -18.45
C ILE A 557 37.81 8.64 -17.53
N ILE A 558 37.70 8.36 -16.24
CA ILE A 558 37.25 9.28 -15.20
C ILE A 558 38.47 9.88 -14.50
N LYS A 559 38.56 11.21 -14.49
CA LYS A 559 39.64 11.98 -13.86
C LYS A 559 39.09 12.76 -12.68
N THR A 560 39.71 12.62 -11.51
CA THR A 560 39.26 13.30 -10.28
C THR A 560 40.25 14.40 -9.89
N GLU A 561 39.79 15.65 -9.82
CA GLU A 561 40.57 16.77 -9.28
C GLU A 561 40.32 16.96 -7.78
N ASN A 562 39.07 16.71 -7.34
CA ASN A 562 38.67 16.70 -5.93
C ASN A 562 37.62 15.59 -5.72
N ALA A 563 37.83 14.71 -4.74
CA ALA A 563 36.92 13.61 -4.45
C ALA A 563 35.62 14.05 -3.73
N GLY A 564 35.50 15.29 -3.29
CA GLY A 564 34.32 15.80 -2.58
C GLY A 564 34.11 15.17 -1.19
N THR A 565 32.90 15.31 -0.64
CA THR A 565 32.60 14.90 0.74
C THR A 565 31.88 13.55 0.88
N VAL A 566 31.34 12.98 -0.21
CA VAL A 566 30.60 11.71 -0.21
C VAL A 566 31.03 10.80 -1.36
N ASP A 567 30.57 9.56 -1.37
CA ASP A 567 30.86 8.55 -2.41
C ASP A 567 30.35 8.93 -3.81
N TYR A 568 29.15 9.49 -3.92
CA TYR A 568 28.59 10.00 -5.17
C TYR A 568 29.08 11.40 -5.57
N SER A 569 30.06 12.00 -4.85
CA SER A 569 30.61 13.32 -5.21
C SER A 569 31.29 13.32 -6.59
N ILE A 570 31.79 12.16 -7.03
CA ILE A 570 32.24 11.89 -8.39
C ILE A 570 31.53 10.62 -8.82
N GLN A 571 30.60 10.74 -9.76
CA GLN A 571 29.70 9.63 -10.14
C GLN A 571 29.58 9.49 -11.66
N LEU A 572 29.62 8.26 -12.16
CA LEU A 572 29.25 7.89 -13.53
C LEU A 572 28.03 6.94 -13.47
N VAL A 573 26.99 7.18 -14.26
CA VAL A 573 25.79 6.33 -14.27
C VAL A 573 25.26 6.01 -15.67
N GLN A 574 24.48 4.93 -15.74
CA GLN A 574 23.51 4.68 -16.80
C GLN A 574 22.11 4.44 -16.22
N PRO A 575 21.11 5.30 -16.49
CA PRO A 575 19.72 5.11 -16.09
C PRO A 575 18.95 4.23 -17.09
N GLY A 576 17.74 3.80 -16.72
CA GLY A 576 16.83 3.08 -17.62
C GLY A 576 17.23 1.61 -17.84
N ILE A 577 17.74 0.96 -16.79
CA ILE A 577 18.07 -0.46 -16.74
C ILE A 577 16.82 -1.25 -16.34
N PRO A 578 16.27 -2.10 -17.21
CA PRO A 578 15.09 -2.91 -16.90
C PRO A 578 15.44 -4.11 -16.03
N LEU A 579 14.74 -4.27 -14.91
CA LEU A 579 14.90 -5.36 -13.96
C LEU A 579 13.53 -5.96 -13.64
N LYS A 580 13.40 -7.27 -13.85
CA LYS A 580 12.17 -8.04 -13.61
C LYS A 580 12.21 -8.74 -12.26
N GLU A 581 11.11 -8.74 -11.51
CA GLU A 581 10.95 -9.49 -10.26
C GLU A 581 11.40 -10.95 -10.43
N GLY A 582 12.13 -11.46 -9.44
CA GLY A 582 12.68 -12.80 -9.42
C GLY A 582 13.79 -13.04 -10.45
N GLY A 583 14.13 -12.06 -11.30
CA GLY A 583 15.24 -12.19 -12.25
C GLY A 583 16.59 -12.25 -11.54
N ILE A 584 17.44 -13.18 -11.96
CA ILE A 584 18.84 -13.25 -11.56
C ILE A 584 19.64 -12.47 -12.61
N TYR A 585 20.40 -11.48 -12.15
CA TYR A 585 21.13 -10.54 -12.98
C TYR A 585 22.61 -10.54 -12.63
N LYS A 586 23.45 -10.43 -13.67
CA LYS A 586 24.90 -10.40 -13.59
C LYS A 586 25.43 -9.07 -14.09
N VAL A 587 26.13 -8.34 -13.23
CA VAL A 587 26.88 -7.14 -13.58
C VAL A 587 28.32 -7.54 -13.86
N THR A 588 28.86 -7.19 -15.03
CA THR A 588 30.30 -7.33 -15.32
C THR A 588 30.88 -6.03 -15.89
N PHE A 589 32.16 -5.80 -15.68
CA PHE A 589 32.93 -4.70 -16.28
C PHE A 589 34.43 -4.96 -16.17
N ASP A 590 35.21 -4.43 -17.09
CA ASP A 590 36.66 -4.32 -16.97
C ASP A 590 37.04 -2.97 -16.37
N ALA A 591 37.90 -2.93 -15.36
CA ALA A 591 38.40 -1.68 -14.77
C ALA A 591 39.85 -1.75 -14.25
N LYS A 592 40.44 -0.57 -14.07
CA LYS A 592 41.71 -0.30 -13.36
C LYS A 592 41.84 1.19 -13.01
N ALA A 593 42.83 1.51 -12.19
CA ALA A 593 43.16 2.88 -11.80
C ALA A 593 44.64 3.22 -12.01
N ALA A 594 45.02 4.49 -11.97
CA ALA A 594 46.41 4.93 -12.13
C ALA A 594 47.32 4.59 -10.93
N GLU A 595 46.73 4.35 -9.76
CA GLU A 595 47.31 3.75 -8.55
C GLU A 595 46.23 2.89 -7.88
N ASP A 596 46.60 2.00 -6.96
CA ASP A 596 45.64 1.14 -6.27
C ASP A 596 44.69 1.99 -5.40
N ARG A 597 43.38 1.95 -5.69
CA ARG A 597 42.33 2.74 -5.04
C ARG A 597 40.99 2.01 -5.05
N THR A 598 39.97 2.57 -4.42
CA THR A 598 38.63 1.97 -4.39
C THR A 598 37.58 2.79 -5.13
N MET A 599 36.50 2.12 -5.51
CA MET A 599 35.22 2.69 -5.95
C MET A 599 34.07 1.85 -5.37
N ILE A 600 32.84 2.36 -5.45
CA ILE A 600 31.61 1.62 -5.14
C ILE A 600 30.84 1.42 -6.45
N VAL A 601 30.18 0.27 -6.60
CA VAL A 601 29.26 -0.03 -7.71
C VAL A 601 27.95 -0.54 -7.14
N ASP A 602 26.84 -0.02 -7.64
CA ASP A 602 25.49 -0.34 -7.18
C ASP A 602 24.47 -0.19 -8.33
N ILE A 603 23.23 -0.65 -8.10
CA ILE A 603 22.10 -0.32 -8.98
C ILE A 603 20.95 0.18 -8.10
N SER A 604 20.51 1.41 -8.35
CA SER A 604 19.45 2.09 -7.58
C SER A 604 18.14 2.24 -8.37
N ALA A 605 17.06 2.54 -7.64
CA ALA A 605 15.73 2.87 -8.15
C ALA A 605 15.45 4.37 -7.93
N PRO A 606 15.84 5.27 -8.86
CA PRO A 606 15.82 6.72 -8.62
C PRO A 606 14.42 7.31 -8.45
N ASP A 607 13.39 6.63 -8.95
CA ASP A 607 11.96 6.95 -8.80
C ASP A 607 11.29 6.21 -7.63
N ARG A 608 12.03 5.34 -6.90
CA ARG A 608 11.55 4.59 -5.72
C ARG A 608 12.47 4.83 -4.52
N GLY A 609 12.73 6.11 -4.23
CA GLY A 609 13.52 6.53 -3.06
C GLY A 609 14.98 6.11 -3.08
N TYR A 610 15.57 5.90 -4.26
CA TYR A 610 16.93 5.37 -4.44
C TYR A 610 17.16 3.98 -3.81
N LYS A 611 16.10 3.17 -3.63
CA LYS A 611 16.22 1.78 -3.17
C LYS A 611 17.25 1.02 -4.02
N ARG A 612 18.18 0.33 -3.35
CA ARG A 612 19.24 -0.45 -4.01
C ARG A 612 18.73 -1.85 -4.39
N TYR A 613 18.83 -2.19 -5.66
CA TYR A 613 18.58 -3.54 -6.20
C TYR A 613 19.87 -4.37 -6.23
N PHE A 614 20.97 -3.76 -6.65
CA PHE A 614 22.32 -4.25 -6.38
C PHE A 614 22.93 -3.35 -5.30
N LYS A 615 23.29 -3.94 -4.16
CA LYS A 615 23.76 -3.22 -2.95
C LYS A 615 25.14 -2.61 -3.19
N ASP A 616 25.42 -1.49 -2.51
CA ASP A 616 26.65 -0.70 -2.52
C ASP A 616 27.91 -1.57 -2.35
N THR A 617 28.44 -2.03 -3.47
CA THR A 617 29.51 -3.04 -3.51
C THR A 617 30.84 -2.35 -3.71
N LYS A 618 31.71 -2.45 -2.71
CA LYS A 618 33.06 -1.89 -2.77
C LYS A 618 33.94 -2.71 -3.71
N VAL A 619 34.66 -2.01 -4.59
CA VAL A 619 35.53 -2.57 -5.63
C VAL A 619 36.94 -2.05 -5.45
N ASP A 620 37.88 -2.96 -5.21
CA ASP A 620 39.31 -2.64 -5.10
C ASP A 620 39.95 -2.65 -6.50
N LEU A 621 40.28 -1.47 -7.01
CA LEU A 621 40.97 -1.26 -8.28
C LEU A 621 42.48 -1.31 -8.10
N THR A 622 43.16 -1.82 -9.12
CA THR A 622 44.64 -1.82 -9.19
C THR A 622 45.13 -1.20 -10.49
N THR A 623 46.44 -1.03 -10.63
CA THR A 623 47.07 -0.60 -11.89
C THR A 623 46.91 -1.59 -13.05
N GLU A 624 46.77 -2.89 -12.77
CA GLU A 624 46.45 -3.93 -13.75
C GLU A 624 44.94 -3.99 -14.06
N ASN A 625 44.59 -4.15 -15.34
CA ASN A 625 43.21 -4.25 -15.82
C ASN A 625 42.58 -5.60 -15.43
N LYS A 626 41.41 -5.55 -14.79
CA LYS A 626 40.71 -6.73 -14.29
C LYS A 626 39.24 -6.69 -14.68
N THR A 627 38.70 -7.87 -15.03
CA THR A 627 37.26 -8.08 -15.11
C THR A 627 36.69 -8.32 -13.71
N TYR A 628 35.67 -7.54 -13.36
CA TYR A 628 34.87 -7.69 -12.16
C TYR A 628 33.51 -8.27 -12.54
N SER A 629 32.92 -9.06 -11.65
CA SER A 629 31.70 -9.83 -11.91
C SER A 629 30.92 -10.02 -10.62
N TYR A 630 29.67 -9.58 -10.59
CA TYR A 630 28.77 -9.66 -9.44
C TYR A 630 27.40 -10.18 -9.91
N GLU A 631 26.73 -10.95 -9.07
CA GLU A 631 25.38 -11.47 -9.35
C GLU A 631 24.42 -11.07 -8.23
N PHE A 632 23.18 -10.71 -8.59
CA PHE A 632 22.13 -10.31 -7.65
C PHE A 632 20.76 -10.79 -8.12
N VAL A 633 19.81 -10.84 -7.20
CA VAL A 633 18.40 -11.14 -7.48
C VAL A 633 17.60 -9.85 -7.42
N MET A 634 16.74 -9.62 -8.41
CA MET A 634 15.74 -8.55 -8.36
C MET A 634 14.57 -9.01 -7.47
N GLU A 635 14.70 -8.78 -6.16
CA GLU A 635 13.71 -9.15 -5.13
C GLU A 635 12.46 -8.23 -5.11
N ASN A 636 12.48 -7.14 -5.89
CA ASN A 636 11.41 -6.14 -5.94
C ASN A 636 10.58 -6.30 -7.23
N SER A 637 9.38 -5.73 -7.23
CA SER A 637 8.49 -5.70 -8.41
C SER A 637 9.14 -5.03 -9.62
N ASP A 638 8.79 -5.51 -10.82
CA ASP A 638 9.31 -5.07 -12.13
C ASP A 638 9.58 -3.56 -12.21
N ASP A 639 10.75 -3.18 -12.74
CA ASP A 639 11.20 -1.79 -12.86
C ASP A 639 11.90 -1.55 -14.19
N ALA A 640 11.53 -0.49 -14.92
CA ALA A 640 12.18 -0.07 -16.16
C ALA A 640 13.27 1.01 -15.94
N ASN A 641 13.30 1.64 -14.77
CA ASN A 641 14.02 2.88 -14.50
C ASN A 641 15.30 2.71 -13.66
N GLY A 642 15.70 1.46 -13.38
CA GLY A 642 16.91 1.15 -12.62
C GLY A 642 18.16 1.87 -13.14
N ARG A 643 19.09 2.18 -12.25
CA ARG A 643 20.23 3.08 -12.52
C ARG A 643 21.53 2.42 -12.06
N LEU A 644 22.37 1.98 -12.99
CA LEU A 644 23.72 1.48 -12.67
C LEU A 644 24.61 2.66 -12.30
N GLU A 645 25.31 2.57 -11.17
CA GLU A 645 26.16 3.64 -10.64
C GLU A 645 27.60 3.16 -10.39
N PHE A 646 28.57 3.98 -10.78
CA PHE A 646 29.97 3.88 -10.39
C PHE A 646 30.32 5.13 -9.56
N ASN A 647 30.69 4.91 -8.30
CA ASN A 647 30.83 5.94 -7.27
C ASN A 647 32.31 6.05 -6.83
N LEU A 648 32.93 7.19 -7.12
CA LEU A 648 34.38 7.42 -7.00
C LEU A 648 34.76 8.54 -6.02
N GLY A 649 33.78 9.27 -5.49
CA GLY A 649 33.97 10.33 -4.49
C GLY A 649 34.36 9.77 -3.12
N ASN A 650 35.00 10.60 -2.29
CA ASN A 650 35.50 10.29 -0.93
C ASN A 650 36.18 8.90 -0.70
N GLN A 651 36.69 8.24 -1.75
CA GLN A 651 37.31 6.90 -1.65
C GLN A 651 38.80 6.93 -1.23
N GLY A 652 39.26 8.02 -0.61
CA GLY A 652 40.65 8.18 -0.15
C GLY A 652 41.72 8.42 -1.23
N SER A 653 41.38 8.34 -2.53
CA SER A 653 42.26 8.68 -3.66
C SER A 653 41.50 9.43 -4.75
N THR A 654 42.22 10.28 -5.50
CA THR A 654 41.74 11.03 -6.67
C THR A 654 42.30 10.47 -7.99
N ALA A 655 42.91 9.28 -7.98
CA ALA A 655 43.57 8.76 -9.16
C ALA A 655 42.58 8.41 -10.28
N ASP A 656 43.01 8.66 -11.53
CA ASP A 656 42.24 8.38 -12.75
C ASP A 656 41.84 6.90 -12.82
N VAL A 657 40.61 6.64 -13.28
CA VAL A 657 40.03 5.29 -13.45
C VAL A 657 39.65 5.07 -14.91
N GLU A 658 40.01 3.91 -15.47
CA GLU A 658 39.56 3.46 -16.78
C GLU A 658 38.53 2.33 -16.60
N ILE A 659 37.38 2.41 -17.28
CA ILE A 659 36.29 1.40 -17.26
C ILE A 659 35.89 1.04 -18.70
N SER A 660 35.67 -0.25 -18.97
CA SER A 660 35.27 -0.79 -20.28
C SER A 660 34.42 -2.05 -20.15
N ASN A 661 33.83 -2.52 -21.26
CA ASN A 661 33.10 -3.79 -21.35
C ASN A 661 32.00 -3.96 -20.28
N VAL A 662 31.29 -2.88 -19.96
CA VAL A 662 30.24 -2.89 -18.93
C VAL A 662 29.00 -3.62 -19.46
N ARG A 663 28.55 -4.64 -18.72
CA ARG A 663 27.38 -5.44 -19.06
C ARG A 663 26.48 -5.66 -17.84
N ILE A 664 25.17 -5.68 -18.09
CA ILE A 664 24.17 -6.28 -17.20
C ILE A 664 23.45 -7.33 -18.03
N GLU A 665 23.46 -8.58 -17.57
CA GLU A 665 22.90 -9.72 -18.30
C GLU A 665 21.94 -10.49 -17.38
N LYS A 666 20.78 -10.91 -17.89
CA LYS A 666 19.87 -11.76 -17.11
C LYS A 666 20.28 -13.22 -17.25
N THR A 667 20.82 -13.80 -16.19
CA THR A 667 21.35 -15.17 -16.17
C THR A 667 20.30 -16.22 -15.81
N GLY A 668 19.17 -15.83 -15.20
CA GLY A 668 18.09 -16.75 -14.87
C GLY A 668 16.89 -16.08 -14.20
N ASN A 669 16.07 -16.89 -13.54
CA ASN A 669 15.07 -16.45 -12.57
C ASN A 669 15.19 -17.35 -11.32
N VAL A 670 14.78 -16.85 -10.17
CA VAL A 670 14.45 -17.68 -9.01
C VAL A 670 13.20 -18.48 -9.36
N GLU A 671 13.30 -19.81 -9.32
CA GLU A 671 12.12 -20.67 -9.35
C GLU A 671 11.38 -20.49 -8.02
N LYS A 672 10.20 -19.84 -8.06
CA LYS A 672 9.26 -19.88 -6.94
C LYS A 672 8.71 -21.31 -6.84
N ASN A 673 9.44 -22.15 -6.11
CA ASN A 673 8.83 -23.26 -5.40
C ASN A 673 7.88 -22.65 -4.38
N GLU A 674 6.63 -22.45 -4.77
CA GLU A 674 5.57 -22.12 -3.83
C GLU A 674 5.35 -23.36 -2.96
N ASP A 675 5.82 -23.29 -1.73
CA ASP A 675 5.32 -24.16 -0.67
C ASP A 675 3.83 -23.81 -0.51
N ASP A 676 2.96 -24.71 -0.93
CA ASP A 676 1.50 -24.56 -0.86
C ASP A 676 0.99 -24.47 0.60
N THR A 677 1.87 -24.62 1.60
CA THR A 677 1.58 -24.41 3.02
C THR A 677 1.31 -22.93 3.31
N LYS A 678 0.10 -22.64 3.81
CA LYS A 678 -0.33 -21.29 4.17
C LYS A 678 0.35 -20.80 5.43
N LYS A 679 1.05 -19.64 5.33
CA LYS A 679 1.77 -18.99 6.44
C LYS A 679 0.81 -18.47 7.52
N ILE A 680 1.25 -18.53 8.78
CA ILE A 680 0.56 -17.88 9.91
C ILE A 680 0.52 -16.36 9.67
N THR A 681 -0.61 -15.71 9.97
CA THR A 681 -0.77 -14.26 9.83
C THR A 681 0.01 -13.49 10.91
N PRO A 682 0.31 -12.19 10.70
CA PRO A 682 1.06 -11.37 11.66
C PRO A 682 0.47 -11.22 13.07
N ASP A 683 -0.81 -11.58 13.28
CA ASP A 683 -1.45 -11.57 14.61
C ASP A 683 -1.41 -12.93 15.33
N GLY A 684 -0.83 -13.97 14.69
CA GLY A 684 -0.71 -15.33 15.21
C GLY A 684 -1.82 -16.30 14.77
N ASN A 685 -2.75 -15.89 13.91
CA ASN A 685 -3.78 -16.77 13.37
C ASN A 685 -3.25 -17.67 12.24
N TYR A 686 -3.48 -18.97 12.36
CA TYR A 686 -3.18 -19.97 11.33
C TYR A 686 -4.17 -19.92 10.14
N VAL A 687 -5.31 -19.22 10.26
CA VAL A 687 -6.33 -19.04 9.21
C VAL A 687 -6.16 -17.67 8.53
N ASN A 688 -5.67 -17.64 7.29
CA ASN A 688 -5.56 -16.39 6.53
C ASN A 688 -6.94 -15.83 6.19
N ASN A 689 -7.10 -14.50 6.20
CA ASN A 689 -8.37 -13.84 5.87
C ASN A 689 -9.58 -14.38 6.68
N GLY A 690 -9.38 -14.80 7.94
CA GLY A 690 -10.47 -15.16 8.86
C GLY A 690 -11.37 -13.99 9.27
N THR A 691 -10.93 -12.76 8.95
CA THR A 691 -11.61 -11.46 9.10
C THR A 691 -12.39 -11.02 7.86
N PHE A 692 -12.39 -11.82 6.79
CA PHE A 692 -13.08 -11.55 5.52
C PHE A 692 -12.88 -10.10 5.02
N ASP A 693 -11.62 -9.68 4.92
CA ASP A 693 -11.24 -8.32 4.54
C ASP A 693 -10.06 -8.25 3.55
N VAL A 694 -9.71 -9.37 2.91
CA VAL A 694 -8.60 -9.49 1.96
C VAL A 694 -9.06 -9.98 0.58
N GLY A 695 -8.52 -9.34 -0.47
CA GLY A 695 -8.68 -9.71 -1.88
C GLY A 695 -10.05 -9.43 -2.50
N GLN A 696 -10.23 -9.84 -3.76
CA GLN A 696 -11.49 -9.65 -4.49
C GLN A 696 -12.65 -10.32 -3.76
N ASP A 697 -13.77 -9.62 -3.67
CA ASP A 697 -15.01 -10.06 -2.99
C ASP A 697 -14.80 -10.45 -1.51
N ARG A 698 -13.65 -10.07 -0.92
CA ARG A 698 -13.19 -10.36 0.46
C ARG A 698 -12.97 -11.84 0.77
N MET A 699 -12.89 -12.70 -0.26
CA MET A 699 -12.83 -14.16 -0.14
C MET A 699 -11.45 -14.77 -0.50
N LYS A 700 -10.34 -14.02 -0.40
CA LYS A 700 -9.00 -14.61 -0.59
C LYS A 700 -8.82 -15.80 0.37
N TYR A 701 -8.19 -16.87 -0.12
CA TYR A 701 -7.97 -18.15 0.57
C TYR A 701 -9.19 -19.03 0.87
N TRP A 702 -10.42 -18.55 0.62
CA TRP A 702 -11.65 -19.31 0.90
C TRP A 702 -12.25 -19.94 -0.37
N GLU A 703 -12.10 -21.26 -0.50
CA GLU A 703 -12.84 -22.07 -1.47
C GLU A 703 -14.32 -22.13 -1.06
N VAL A 704 -15.24 -21.94 -2.00
CA VAL A 704 -16.69 -21.96 -1.75
C VAL A 704 -17.35 -23.15 -2.42
N LYS A 705 -18.08 -23.94 -1.64
CA LYS A 705 -18.94 -25.03 -2.11
C LYS A 705 -20.39 -24.67 -1.82
N ALA A 706 -21.17 -24.39 -2.86
CA ALA A 706 -22.58 -24.05 -2.75
C ALA A 706 -23.39 -24.51 -3.98
N GLY A 707 -24.70 -24.63 -3.81
CA GLY A 707 -25.64 -24.89 -4.90
C GLY A 707 -26.18 -23.60 -5.56
N ASN A 708 -26.87 -23.75 -6.69
CA ASN A 708 -27.38 -22.62 -7.49
C ASN A 708 -28.47 -21.76 -6.80
N ASN A 709 -29.01 -22.19 -5.65
CA ASN A 709 -30.05 -21.44 -4.91
C ASN A 709 -29.51 -20.87 -3.58
N GLU A 710 -28.21 -21.02 -3.34
CA GLU A 710 -27.54 -20.75 -2.07
C GLU A 710 -26.54 -19.60 -2.30
N LYS A 711 -26.66 -18.51 -1.54
CA LYS A 711 -25.78 -17.34 -1.70
C LYS A 711 -24.72 -17.32 -0.62
N VAL A 712 -23.45 -17.27 -1.04
CA VAL A 712 -22.29 -16.97 -0.20
C VAL A 712 -21.74 -15.61 -0.61
N SER A 713 -21.47 -14.73 0.36
CA SER A 713 -20.94 -13.38 0.12
C SER A 713 -20.49 -12.75 1.44
N VAL A 714 -19.49 -11.87 1.42
CA VAL A 714 -19.12 -11.06 2.60
C VAL A 714 -19.97 -9.79 2.67
N THR A 715 -20.30 -9.30 3.86
CA THR A 715 -20.91 -7.97 4.05
C THR A 715 -19.86 -6.85 3.91
N ASN A 716 -20.31 -5.62 3.67
CA ASN A 716 -19.48 -4.42 3.83
C ASN A 716 -20.40 -3.27 4.24
N LYS A 717 -20.90 -3.30 5.48
CA LYS A 717 -21.84 -2.30 6.02
C LYS A 717 -21.30 -1.78 7.33
N ASP A 718 -21.22 -0.45 7.47
CA ASP A 718 -20.68 0.23 8.65
C ASP A 718 -19.31 -0.35 9.06
N ASN A 719 -18.47 -0.62 8.06
CA ASN A 719 -17.16 -1.28 8.10
C ASN A 719 -17.14 -2.74 8.62
N SER A 720 -18.30 -3.30 8.99
CA SER A 720 -18.44 -4.72 9.35
C SER A 720 -18.42 -5.62 8.10
N ARG A 721 -17.62 -6.68 8.17
CA ARG A 721 -17.30 -7.62 7.09
C ARG A 721 -17.43 -9.06 7.58
N GLU A 722 -18.64 -9.61 7.46
CA GLU A 722 -19.00 -10.93 7.94
C GLU A 722 -19.33 -11.83 6.74
N LEU A 723 -18.86 -13.07 6.76
CA LEU A 723 -19.28 -14.10 5.82
C LEU A 723 -20.78 -14.38 6.01
N LYS A 724 -21.59 -13.89 5.09
CA LYS A 724 -23.03 -14.11 5.04
C LYS A 724 -23.35 -15.25 4.08
N VAL A 725 -23.86 -16.35 4.63
CA VAL A 725 -24.41 -17.48 3.86
C VAL A 725 -25.93 -17.49 3.98
N THR A 726 -26.63 -17.57 2.85
CA THR A 726 -28.09 -17.60 2.77
C THR A 726 -28.55 -18.85 2.02
N VAL A 727 -29.18 -19.78 2.74
CA VAL A 727 -29.64 -21.08 2.23
C VAL A 727 -31.17 -21.07 2.16
N ASN A 728 -31.72 -21.01 0.94
CA ASN A 728 -33.17 -20.84 0.73
C ASN A 728 -33.99 -22.12 0.96
N ASN A 729 -33.40 -23.28 0.64
CA ASN A 729 -34.03 -24.59 0.74
C ASN A 729 -33.54 -25.38 1.97
N ARG A 730 -34.23 -26.46 2.35
CA ARG A 730 -33.66 -27.41 3.32
C ARG A 730 -32.76 -28.38 2.55
N LEU A 731 -31.46 -28.34 2.83
CA LEU A 731 -30.47 -29.26 2.28
C LEU A 731 -30.45 -30.58 3.06
N SER A 732 -29.77 -31.58 2.51
CA SER A 732 -29.66 -32.93 3.07
C SER A 732 -28.67 -33.01 4.23
N GLN A 733 -27.53 -32.33 4.13
CA GLN A 733 -26.46 -32.33 5.13
C GLN A 733 -25.91 -30.92 5.36
N LEU A 734 -25.34 -30.69 6.53
CA LEU A 734 -24.76 -29.39 6.91
C LEU A 734 -23.61 -28.98 5.99
N LYS A 735 -22.90 -29.97 5.42
CA LYS A 735 -21.78 -29.79 4.48
C LYS A 735 -22.18 -29.61 3.02
N ASP A 736 -23.48 -29.51 2.71
CA ASP A 736 -23.96 -29.28 1.34
C ASP A 736 -23.71 -27.83 0.89
N VAL A 737 -23.53 -26.90 1.86
CA VAL A 737 -22.87 -25.62 1.66
C VAL A 737 -21.73 -25.51 2.66
N SER A 738 -20.54 -25.11 2.20
CA SER A 738 -19.38 -24.86 3.04
C SER A 738 -18.42 -23.83 2.45
N VAL A 739 -17.58 -23.27 3.32
CA VAL A 739 -16.36 -22.57 2.93
C VAL A 739 -15.16 -23.33 3.47
N LYS A 740 -14.08 -23.40 2.71
CA LYS A 740 -12.91 -24.22 3.01
C LYS A 740 -11.62 -23.42 2.83
N GLN A 741 -10.64 -23.65 3.70
CA GLN A 741 -9.29 -23.15 3.57
C GLN A 741 -8.29 -24.31 3.65
N THR A 742 -7.55 -24.51 2.56
CA THR A 742 -6.63 -25.63 2.35
C THR A 742 -5.26 -25.44 3.02
N ASN A 743 -4.51 -26.52 3.26
CA ASN A 743 -3.06 -26.50 3.58
C ASN A 743 -2.63 -25.49 4.68
N LEU A 744 -3.30 -25.43 5.83
CA LEU A 744 -2.87 -24.57 6.94
C LEU A 744 -1.51 -25.03 7.51
N ALA A 745 -0.70 -24.13 8.07
CA ALA A 745 0.61 -24.44 8.69
C ALA A 745 0.54 -25.26 10.02
N LEU A 746 -0.45 -26.13 10.20
CA LEU A 746 -0.55 -26.98 11.40
C LEU A 746 0.65 -27.91 11.54
N LYS A 747 1.10 -28.08 12.79
CA LYS A 747 2.22 -28.93 13.21
C LYS A 747 1.70 -30.18 13.90
N GLU A 748 2.47 -31.25 13.85
CA GLU A 748 2.21 -32.50 14.57
C GLU A 748 2.27 -32.30 16.10
N ASN A 749 1.61 -33.20 16.85
CA ASN A 749 1.64 -33.27 18.32
C ASN A 749 1.42 -31.91 19.03
N THR A 750 0.53 -31.08 18.50
CA THR A 750 0.31 -29.70 18.94
C THR A 750 -1.17 -29.47 19.25
N GLN A 751 -1.42 -28.90 20.43
CA GLN A 751 -2.79 -28.55 20.85
C GLN A 751 -3.17 -27.16 20.35
N TYR A 752 -4.35 -27.07 19.72
CA TYR A 752 -4.88 -25.90 19.05
C TYR A 752 -6.28 -25.53 19.55
N VAL A 753 -6.66 -24.26 19.37
CA VAL A 753 -8.01 -23.75 19.57
C VAL A 753 -8.55 -23.21 18.25
N LEU A 754 -9.58 -23.87 17.71
CA LEU A 754 -10.42 -23.30 16.66
C LEU A 754 -11.49 -22.42 17.32
N TYR A 755 -11.64 -21.18 16.86
CA TYR A 755 -12.74 -20.33 17.25
C TYR A 755 -13.23 -19.40 16.14
N PHE A 756 -14.48 -18.96 16.25
CA PHE A 756 -15.11 -18.01 15.33
C PHE A 756 -16.29 -17.32 16.01
N ASP A 757 -16.61 -16.10 15.61
CA ASP A 757 -17.88 -15.46 15.95
C ASP A 757 -18.96 -15.89 14.95
N ALA A 758 -20.16 -16.23 15.43
CA ALA A 758 -21.28 -16.52 14.54
C ALA A 758 -22.65 -16.17 15.14
N TYR A 759 -23.63 -15.96 14.26
CA TYR A 759 -25.06 -15.85 14.59
C TYR A 759 -25.95 -16.20 13.40
N SER A 760 -27.25 -16.35 13.65
CA SER A 760 -28.25 -16.59 12.60
C SER A 760 -29.62 -16.01 12.98
N GLU A 761 -30.38 -15.63 11.96
CA GLU A 761 -31.72 -15.02 12.10
C GLU A 761 -32.78 -15.97 12.71
N ASP A 762 -32.52 -17.28 12.76
CA ASP A 762 -33.21 -18.21 13.68
C ASP A 762 -32.18 -19.10 14.41
N ASN A 763 -32.61 -19.90 15.39
CA ASN A 763 -31.74 -20.89 16.06
C ASN A 763 -31.36 -22.04 15.09
N LYS A 764 -30.16 -21.98 14.49
CA LYS A 764 -29.62 -22.96 13.51
C LYS A 764 -28.47 -23.79 14.08
N ASN A 765 -27.88 -24.66 13.27
CA ASN A 765 -26.57 -25.26 13.53
C ASN A 765 -25.52 -24.72 12.53
N ILE A 766 -24.29 -24.62 13.02
CA ILE A 766 -23.04 -24.50 12.25
C ILE A 766 -22.14 -25.68 12.61
N GLY A 767 -21.22 -26.07 11.72
CA GLY A 767 -20.18 -27.04 12.03
C GLY A 767 -18.83 -26.66 11.43
N ALA A 768 -17.79 -27.39 11.81
CA ALA A 768 -16.45 -27.26 11.28
C ALA A 768 -15.73 -28.62 11.25
N SER A 769 -14.67 -28.74 10.45
CA SER A 769 -13.79 -29.92 10.42
C SER A 769 -12.32 -29.50 10.22
N ILE A 770 -11.40 -30.10 10.96
CA ILE A 770 -9.93 -29.93 10.83
C ILE A 770 -9.19 -31.16 11.41
N ASP A 771 -8.18 -31.70 10.71
CA ASP A 771 -7.47 -32.97 11.02
C ASP A 771 -8.40 -34.13 11.44
N GLY A 772 -9.55 -34.26 10.76
CA GLY A 772 -10.55 -35.31 11.04
C GLY A 772 -11.34 -35.12 12.34
N ASN A 773 -11.17 -33.99 13.04
CA ASN A 773 -12.00 -33.60 14.17
C ASN A 773 -13.21 -32.80 13.66
N ASP A 774 -14.41 -33.35 13.79
CA ASP A 774 -15.67 -32.68 13.44
C ASP A 774 -16.27 -31.95 14.66
N PHE A 775 -16.70 -30.71 14.45
CA PHE A 775 -17.32 -29.85 15.46
C PHE A 775 -18.71 -29.41 15.01
N GLN A 776 -19.64 -29.24 15.96
CA GLN A 776 -20.95 -28.62 15.72
C GLN A 776 -21.33 -27.71 16.88
N ALA A 777 -22.04 -26.62 16.57
CA ALA A 777 -22.62 -25.73 17.57
C ALA A 777 -23.95 -25.13 17.13
N LYS A 778 -24.77 -24.76 18.12
CA LYS A 778 -26.08 -24.14 17.92
C LYS A 778 -25.98 -22.62 17.90
N LEU A 779 -26.45 -22.02 16.83
CA LEU A 779 -26.50 -20.57 16.58
C LEU A 779 -27.62 -19.89 17.37
N THR A 780 -27.34 -18.64 17.76
CA THR A 780 -28.26 -17.71 18.42
C THR A 780 -28.55 -16.50 17.51
N ASP A 781 -29.57 -15.72 17.86
CA ASP A 781 -29.93 -14.43 17.24
C ASP A 781 -28.86 -13.33 17.45
N LYS A 782 -27.97 -13.53 18.42
CA LYS A 782 -26.87 -12.62 18.78
C LYS A 782 -25.52 -13.24 18.43
N LYS A 783 -24.62 -12.40 17.91
CA LYS A 783 -23.19 -12.71 17.68
C LYS A 783 -22.54 -13.12 18.99
N LYS A 784 -21.86 -14.27 18.98
CA LYS A 784 -21.01 -14.74 20.07
C LYS A 784 -19.90 -15.64 19.51
N THR A 785 -18.80 -15.72 20.25
CA THR A 785 -17.67 -16.59 19.93
C THR A 785 -17.96 -18.03 20.31
N TYR A 786 -17.70 -18.95 19.39
CA TYR A 786 -17.66 -20.40 19.60
C TYR A 786 -16.20 -20.84 19.67
N LYS A 787 -15.85 -21.74 20.59
CA LYS A 787 -14.48 -22.23 20.77
C LYS A 787 -14.46 -23.76 20.88
N PHE A 788 -13.48 -24.38 20.23
CA PHE A 788 -13.25 -25.83 20.23
C PHE A 788 -11.74 -26.09 20.36
N THR A 789 -11.34 -27.01 21.22
CA THR A 789 -9.94 -27.45 21.37
C THR A 789 -9.72 -28.74 20.58
N PHE A 790 -8.59 -28.85 19.88
CA PHE A 790 -8.16 -30.08 19.23
C PHE A 790 -6.65 -30.29 19.38
N GLU A 791 -6.19 -31.48 19.03
CA GLU A 791 -4.78 -31.88 19.13
C GLU A 791 -4.43 -32.69 17.88
N THR A 792 -3.39 -32.25 17.18
CA THR A 792 -2.81 -32.98 16.05
C THR A 792 -1.95 -34.15 16.55
N LYS A 793 -1.79 -35.17 15.72
CA LYS A 793 -1.03 -36.40 16.06
C LYS A 793 0.39 -36.37 15.50
N ASP A 794 1.12 -37.48 15.62
CA ASP A 794 2.40 -37.74 14.93
C ASP A 794 2.32 -37.72 13.39
N GLU A 795 1.11 -37.79 12.82
CA GLU A 795 0.84 -37.63 11.39
C GLU A 795 -0.49 -36.88 11.23
N ILE A 796 -0.47 -35.74 10.53
CA ILE A 796 -1.68 -34.95 10.25
C ILE A 796 -2.39 -35.52 9.02
N ASN A 797 -3.65 -35.90 9.20
CA ASN A 797 -4.48 -36.56 8.19
C ASN A 797 -4.99 -35.56 7.14
N ASN A 798 -5.26 -34.32 7.58
CA ASN A 798 -5.66 -33.22 6.71
C ASN A 798 -5.39 -31.86 7.38
N LYS A 799 -4.69 -30.96 6.69
CA LYS A 799 -4.42 -29.57 7.13
C LYS A 799 -5.50 -28.57 6.68
N ASP A 800 -6.60 -29.04 6.08
CA ASP A 800 -7.70 -28.19 5.61
C ASP A 800 -8.74 -27.90 6.71
N LEU A 801 -9.12 -26.63 6.87
CA LEU A 801 -10.30 -26.21 7.66
C LEU A 801 -11.53 -26.08 6.75
N GLU A 802 -12.62 -26.79 7.05
CA GLU A 802 -13.91 -26.61 6.37
C GLU A 802 -15.00 -26.18 7.37
N LEU A 803 -15.79 -25.14 7.04
CA LEU A 803 -16.93 -24.67 7.82
C LEU A 803 -18.25 -25.07 7.15
N PHE A 804 -19.11 -25.79 7.86
CA PHE A 804 -20.37 -26.35 7.38
C PHE A 804 -21.56 -25.42 7.66
N LEU A 805 -22.21 -24.93 6.59
CA LEU A 805 -23.14 -23.79 6.62
C LEU A 805 -24.49 -24.07 5.95
N GLY A 806 -24.77 -25.32 5.57
CA GLY A 806 -25.98 -25.76 4.84
C GLY A 806 -27.32 -25.69 5.59
N THR A 807 -27.42 -25.01 6.73
CA THR A 807 -28.71 -24.86 7.43
C THR A 807 -29.59 -23.81 6.74
N LYS A 808 -30.82 -24.17 6.36
CA LYS A 808 -31.82 -23.25 5.82
C LYS A 808 -32.00 -21.99 6.68
N GLY A 809 -31.75 -20.82 6.12
CA GLY A 809 -31.81 -19.50 6.77
C GLY A 809 -30.64 -18.61 6.33
N THR A 810 -30.37 -17.55 7.09
CA THR A 810 -29.17 -16.72 6.95
C THR A 810 -28.23 -16.96 8.13
N VAL A 811 -26.98 -17.33 7.86
CA VAL A 811 -25.90 -17.45 8.86
C VAL A 811 -24.85 -16.38 8.57
N TYR A 812 -24.29 -15.80 9.64
CA TYR A 812 -23.19 -14.86 9.60
C TYR A 812 -22.02 -15.45 10.41
N VAL A 813 -20.80 -15.40 9.86
CA VAL A 813 -19.56 -15.86 10.50
C VAL A 813 -18.48 -14.80 10.33
N ASP A 814 -17.66 -14.61 11.36
CA ASP A 814 -16.58 -13.61 11.42
C ASP A 814 -15.47 -14.09 12.37
N ASN A 815 -14.30 -13.44 12.36
CA ASN A 815 -13.17 -13.71 13.26
C ASN A 815 -12.79 -15.20 13.34
N VAL A 816 -12.71 -15.89 12.20
CA VAL A 816 -12.33 -17.30 12.14
C VAL A 816 -10.84 -17.45 12.43
N ARG A 817 -10.51 -18.09 13.55
CA ARG A 817 -9.13 -18.21 14.05
C ARG A 817 -8.80 -19.65 14.43
N ILE A 818 -7.59 -20.08 14.10
CA ILE A 818 -6.91 -21.20 14.75
C ILE A 818 -5.63 -20.64 15.37
N GLU A 819 -5.43 -20.89 16.66
CA GLU A 819 -4.25 -20.48 17.43
C GLU A 819 -3.75 -21.70 18.24
N GLU A 820 -2.46 -21.75 18.57
CA GLU A 820 -1.95 -22.71 19.56
C GLU A 820 -2.67 -22.51 20.90
N ASN A 821 -2.90 -23.58 21.68
CA ASN A 821 -3.55 -23.48 22.99
C ASN A 821 -2.57 -22.99 24.10
N SER A 822 -1.93 -21.86 23.83
CA SER A 822 -0.94 -21.19 24.68
C SER A 822 -1.25 -19.69 24.71
N LEU A 823 -1.06 -19.07 25.88
CA LEU A 823 -1.16 -17.62 26.07
C LEU A 823 0.07 -16.87 25.54
N ILE A 824 1.12 -17.60 25.17
CA ILE A 824 2.22 -17.13 24.33
C ILE A 824 2.04 -17.73 22.93
N ARG A 825 1.92 -16.87 21.92
CA ARG A 825 1.77 -17.20 20.50
C ARG A 825 3.12 -17.39 19.82
N ASN A 826 3.17 -18.24 18.78
CA ASN A 826 4.36 -18.46 17.94
C ASN A 826 5.62 -18.74 18.79
N GLY A 827 5.49 -19.66 19.74
CA GLY A 827 6.50 -19.89 20.79
C GLY A 827 7.80 -20.54 20.33
N SER A 828 7.79 -21.19 19.17
CA SER A 828 8.93 -21.86 18.53
C SER A 828 9.51 -21.10 17.34
N PHE A 829 8.92 -19.95 16.98
CA PHE A 829 9.46 -19.00 15.99
C PHE A 829 9.50 -19.49 14.52
N ASP A 830 8.81 -20.57 14.14
CA ASP A 830 8.67 -21.04 12.75
C ASP A 830 8.08 -19.97 11.81
N SER A 831 7.28 -19.05 12.34
CA SER A 831 6.79 -17.86 11.62
C SER A 831 7.62 -16.61 11.95
N GLY A 832 8.93 -16.77 12.15
CA GLY A 832 9.83 -15.71 12.57
C GLY A 832 9.42 -15.11 13.91
N PHE A 833 9.57 -13.79 14.04
CA PHE A 833 9.13 -13.02 15.21
C PHE A 833 7.67 -12.53 15.12
N VAL A 834 6.79 -13.22 14.38
CA VAL A 834 5.33 -12.91 14.39
C VAL A 834 4.81 -12.95 15.83
N GLY A 835 4.16 -11.88 16.28
CA GLY A 835 3.69 -11.72 17.66
C GLY A 835 4.79 -11.39 18.70
N TRP A 836 6.05 -11.21 18.29
CA TRP A 836 7.18 -10.91 19.16
C TRP A 836 7.86 -9.58 18.78
N GLN A 837 8.38 -8.87 19.78
CA GLN A 837 9.27 -7.73 19.56
C GLN A 837 10.66 -8.04 20.12
N VAL A 838 11.68 -7.90 19.28
CA VAL A 838 13.07 -7.75 19.75
C VAL A 838 13.30 -6.27 20.03
N PHE A 839 13.37 -5.91 21.31
CA PHE A 839 13.74 -4.58 21.75
C PHE A 839 15.27 -4.48 21.91
N THR A 840 15.84 -3.42 21.35
CA THR A 840 17.24 -3.03 21.59
C THR A 840 17.29 -1.55 21.94
N ASP A 841 18.04 -1.20 22.98
CA ASP A 841 18.30 0.21 23.27
C ASP A 841 19.21 0.84 22.20
N SER A 842 19.00 2.12 21.93
CA SER A 842 19.75 2.92 20.96
C SER A 842 21.28 2.93 21.16
N SER A 843 21.78 2.63 22.36
CA SER A 843 23.21 2.50 22.62
C SER A 843 23.83 1.14 22.26
N VAL A 844 23.01 0.15 21.89
CA VAL A 844 23.44 -1.22 21.52
C VAL A 844 22.77 -1.75 20.24
N SER A 845 21.83 -1.03 19.63
CA SER A 845 21.08 -1.52 18.46
C SER A 845 21.93 -1.83 17.23
N SER A 846 23.11 -1.22 17.08
CA SER A 846 24.10 -1.57 16.04
C SER A 846 24.95 -2.80 16.37
N ASP A 847 24.97 -3.21 17.64
CA ASP A 847 25.73 -4.36 18.14
C ASP A 847 24.89 -5.64 18.23
N VAL A 848 23.60 -5.59 17.85
CA VAL A 848 22.66 -6.72 17.91
C VAL A 848 22.06 -6.98 16.53
N ALA A 849 22.06 -8.24 16.12
CA ALA A 849 21.29 -8.73 14.97
C ALA A 849 20.44 -9.91 15.41
N TYR A 850 19.29 -10.14 14.79
CA TYR A 850 18.40 -11.24 15.13
C TYR A 850 17.77 -11.87 13.90
N GLY A 851 17.39 -13.14 14.03
CA GLY A 851 16.79 -13.96 12.99
C GLY A 851 16.26 -15.27 13.57
N VAL A 852 16.00 -16.24 12.69
CA VAL A 852 15.63 -17.61 13.08
C VAL A 852 16.60 -18.59 12.44
N ASP A 853 17.03 -19.59 13.21
CA ASP A 853 17.96 -20.62 12.72
C ASP A 853 17.21 -21.69 11.92
N SER A 854 16.88 -21.33 10.68
CA SER A 854 16.26 -22.20 9.67
C SER A 854 17.18 -23.28 9.10
N LEU A 855 18.40 -23.45 9.65
CA LEU A 855 19.41 -24.39 9.15
C LEU A 855 19.76 -25.51 10.15
N ASN A 856 19.76 -25.22 11.45
CA ASN A 856 20.28 -26.17 12.46
C ASN A 856 19.36 -26.38 13.68
N ASN A 857 18.40 -25.50 13.95
CA ASN A 857 17.58 -25.53 15.18
C ASN A 857 16.10 -25.22 14.91
N ASP A 858 15.55 -25.74 13.80
CA ASP A 858 14.12 -25.73 13.46
C ASP A 858 13.43 -24.36 13.59
N ASN A 859 14.09 -23.30 13.11
CA ASN A 859 13.64 -21.91 13.15
C ASN A 859 13.58 -21.26 14.56
N ALA A 860 14.25 -21.84 15.55
CA ALA A 860 14.44 -21.19 16.85
C ALA A 860 14.98 -19.75 16.74
N ALA A 861 14.52 -18.85 17.61
CA ALA A 861 14.93 -17.45 17.62
C ALA A 861 16.44 -17.31 17.95
N GLU A 862 17.20 -16.76 17.02
CA GLU A 862 18.64 -16.52 17.16
C GLU A 862 18.93 -15.02 17.35
N ILE A 863 19.59 -14.67 18.45
CA ILE A 863 20.01 -13.30 18.79
C ILE A 863 21.54 -13.26 18.79
N ASN A 864 22.12 -12.63 17.77
CA ASN A 864 23.56 -12.36 17.65
C ASN A 864 23.88 -11.07 18.42
N ILE A 865 24.77 -11.14 19.41
CA ILE A 865 25.14 -10.02 20.28
C ILE A 865 26.66 -9.81 20.23
N ASN A 866 27.09 -8.63 19.77
CA ASN A 866 28.48 -8.17 19.87
C ASN A 866 28.75 -7.50 21.23
N ASN A 867 27.73 -6.88 21.82
CA ASN A 867 27.83 -6.08 23.04
C ASN A 867 26.48 -6.09 23.79
N THR A 868 26.47 -6.44 25.07
CA THR A 868 25.23 -6.47 25.88
C THR A 868 24.76 -5.10 26.39
N GLY A 869 25.60 -4.08 26.27
CA GLY A 869 25.44 -2.85 27.05
C GLY A 869 25.65 -3.09 28.55
N ASP A 870 25.24 -2.11 29.35
CA ASP A 870 25.53 -1.94 30.78
C ASP A 870 24.32 -2.20 31.72
N ALA A 871 23.18 -2.67 31.19
CA ALA A 871 22.00 -3.05 31.97
C ALA A 871 21.25 -4.23 31.34
N ASP A 872 20.43 -4.93 32.13
CA ASP A 872 19.73 -6.17 31.73
C ASP A 872 18.70 -5.96 30.62
N TRP A 873 17.92 -4.88 30.71
CA TRP A 873 16.83 -4.53 29.80
C TRP A 873 17.28 -3.97 28.43
N LYS A 874 18.58 -3.73 28.20
CA LYS A 874 19.04 -3.10 26.93
C LYS A 874 18.86 -3.98 25.69
N ILE A 875 18.66 -5.28 25.87
CA ILE A 875 18.31 -6.23 24.81
C ILE A 875 17.21 -7.12 25.38
N GLN A 876 16.03 -7.16 24.76
CA GLN A 876 14.94 -8.03 25.20
C GLN A 876 14.22 -8.69 24.02
N LEU A 877 13.80 -9.93 24.20
CA LEU A 877 12.77 -10.57 23.39
C LEU A 877 11.46 -10.55 24.20
N LYS A 878 10.39 -9.95 23.68
CA LYS A 878 9.14 -9.79 24.44
C LYS A 878 7.87 -10.04 23.63
N GLN A 879 6.81 -10.44 24.32
CA GLN A 879 5.45 -10.56 23.81
C GLN A 879 4.50 -9.85 24.78
N GLU A 880 3.64 -8.98 24.25
CA GLU A 880 2.74 -8.12 25.03
C GLU A 880 1.28 -8.57 24.91
N ASN A 881 0.38 -7.94 25.66
CA ASN A 881 -1.07 -8.26 25.68
C ASN A 881 -1.40 -9.70 26.15
N VAL A 882 -0.54 -10.25 27.00
CA VAL A 882 -0.74 -11.53 27.69
C VAL A 882 -1.77 -11.32 28.82
N LYS A 883 -2.90 -12.02 28.77
CA LYS A 883 -3.92 -11.93 29.82
C LYS A 883 -3.60 -12.86 31.00
N LEU A 884 -3.33 -12.28 32.17
CA LEU A 884 -3.16 -13.00 33.44
C LEU A 884 -4.30 -12.65 34.40
N GLU A 885 -5.03 -13.66 34.87
CA GLU A 885 -6.25 -13.52 35.68
C GLU A 885 -6.04 -13.93 37.12
N LYS A 886 -6.53 -13.12 38.06
CA LYS A 886 -6.34 -13.31 39.50
C LYS A 886 -6.78 -14.69 39.97
N GLY A 887 -5.92 -15.36 40.73
CA GLY A 887 -6.16 -16.68 41.32
C GLY A 887 -6.03 -17.86 40.35
N LYS A 888 -5.67 -17.64 39.08
CA LYS A 888 -5.30 -18.74 38.17
C LYS A 888 -3.84 -19.13 38.38
N LYS A 889 -3.58 -20.43 38.26
CA LYS A 889 -2.24 -21.03 38.21
C LYS A 889 -1.78 -21.13 36.76
N TYR A 890 -0.49 -20.89 36.54
CA TYR A 890 0.12 -20.80 35.22
C TYR A 890 1.45 -21.56 35.19
N ARG A 891 1.77 -22.19 34.07
CA ARG A 891 3.09 -22.76 33.78
C ARG A 891 3.69 -22.02 32.59
N LEU A 892 4.86 -21.42 32.78
CA LEU A 892 5.71 -20.90 31.71
C LEU A 892 6.82 -21.92 31.46
N SER A 893 7.13 -22.26 30.21
CA SER A 893 8.32 -23.05 29.86
C SER A 893 8.94 -22.60 28.54
N PHE A 894 10.24 -22.80 28.37
CA PHE A 894 10.99 -22.53 27.14
C PHE A 894 12.33 -23.28 27.12
N ASN A 895 12.92 -23.44 25.94
CA ASN A 895 14.29 -23.92 25.74
C ASN A 895 15.22 -22.72 25.49
N ALA A 896 16.45 -22.75 26.00
CA ALA A 896 17.46 -21.73 25.66
C ALA A 896 18.91 -22.26 25.72
N LYS A 897 19.80 -21.63 24.94
CA LYS A 897 21.27 -21.86 24.94
C LYS A 897 22.02 -20.58 24.57
N SER A 898 23.33 -20.53 24.81
CA SER A 898 24.21 -19.47 24.31
C SER A 898 25.60 -19.98 23.94
N SER A 899 26.21 -19.41 22.89
CA SER A 899 27.56 -19.79 22.43
C SER A 899 28.68 -19.42 23.41
N VAL A 900 28.37 -18.73 24.51
CA VAL A 900 29.24 -18.47 25.66
C VAL A 900 28.45 -18.72 26.94
N ASN A 901 29.11 -19.17 28.01
CA ASN A 901 28.45 -19.29 29.31
C ASN A 901 28.06 -17.91 29.83
N ARG A 902 26.76 -17.65 29.97
CA ARG A 902 26.23 -16.35 30.44
C ARG A 902 24.87 -16.51 31.11
N LYS A 903 24.37 -15.43 31.72
CA LYS A 903 23.00 -15.37 32.25
C LYS A 903 22.06 -14.62 31.31
N ILE A 904 20.79 -15.00 31.38
CA ILE A 904 19.63 -14.22 30.91
C ILE A 904 18.60 -14.14 32.05
N LYS A 905 17.59 -13.29 31.90
CA LYS A 905 16.56 -13.08 32.93
C LYS A 905 15.19 -12.98 32.27
N TYR A 906 14.24 -13.82 32.68
CA TYR A 906 12.86 -13.74 32.18
C TYR A 906 11.95 -12.93 33.12
N ALA A 907 10.77 -12.55 32.67
CA ALA A 907 9.72 -11.96 33.50
C ALA A 907 8.34 -12.18 32.88
N LEU A 908 7.32 -12.33 33.72
CA LEU A 908 5.92 -12.03 33.39
C LEU A 908 5.53 -10.84 34.28
N GLN A 909 5.23 -9.71 33.66
CA GLN A 909 5.15 -8.43 34.36
C GLN A 909 4.09 -7.49 33.78
N GLY A 910 3.70 -6.47 34.54
CA GLY A 910 2.92 -5.36 34.05
C GLY A 910 3.74 -4.36 33.21
N ASP A 911 3.04 -3.43 32.59
CA ASP A 911 3.62 -2.29 31.87
C ASP A 911 4.04 -1.14 32.82
N GLU A 912 4.42 0.00 32.25
CA GLU A 912 4.74 1.21 33.03
C GLU A 912 3.55 1.73 33.86
N SER A 913 2.30 1.58 33.37
CA SER A 913 1.09 1.95 34.13
C SER A 913 0.89 1.10 35.39
N LYS A 914 1.43 -0.13 35.37
CA LYS A 914 1.52 -1.07 36.49
C LYS A 914 2.85 -0.97 37.25
N ASN A 915 3.70 0.01 36.94
CA ASN A 915 5.05 0.16 37.51
C ASN A 915 5.87 -1.15 37.42
N TRP A 916 5.78 -1.84 36.27
CA TRP A 916 6.54 -3.06 35.95
C TRP A 916 6.37 -4.20 36.98
N GLU A 917 5.19 -4.29 37.60
CA GLU A 917 4.87 -5.28 38.64
C GLU A 917 5.10 -6.72 38.15
N GLN A 918 5.98 -7.45 38.82
CA GLN A 918 6.28 -8.86 38.55
C GLN A 918 5.16 -9.79 39.05
N TYR A 919 4.90 -10.85 38.30
CA TYR A 919 3.88 -11.87 38.61
C TYR A 919 4.44 -13.26 38.92
N VAL A 920 5.76 -13.47 38.76
CA VAL A 920 6.45 -14.73 39.12
C VAL A 920 7.20 -14.52 40.44
N ASP A 921 6.68 -15.11 41.53
CA ASP A 921 7.24 -14.98 42.89
C ASP A 921 8.50 -15.85 43.13
N LYS A 922 9.39 -15.97 42.14
CA LYS A 922 10.62 -16.79 42.15
C LYS A 922 11.79 -16.03 41.52
N ASP A 923 13.01 -16.53 41.69
CA ASP A 923 14.15 -16.03 40.91
C ASP A 923 13.93 -16.36 39.42
N THR A 924 14.12 -15.37 38.55
CA THR A 924 13.92 -15.47 37.10
C THR A 924 15.22 -15.32 36.31
N VAL A 925 16.36 -15.21 37.00
CA VAL A 925 17.68 -15.29 36.38
C VAL A 925 18.06 -16.76 36.15
N ILE A 926 18.55 -17.07 34.96
CA ILE A 926 18.99 -18.42 34.57
C ILE A 926 20.36 -18.36 33.88
N GLU A 927 21.18 -19.38 34.12
CA GLU A 927 22.46 -19.60 33.47
C GLU A 927 22.26 -20.44 32.21
N LEU A 928 22.89 -20.02 31.09
CA LEU A 928 22.91 -20.72 29.81
C LEU A 928 24.30 -21.31 29.55
N GLY A 929 24.33 -22.56 29.07
CA GLY A 929 25.49 -23.18 28.44
C GLY A 929 25.37 -23.24 26.91
N ASN A 930 26.29 -23.96 26.27
CA ASN A 930 26.33 -24.15 24.82
C ASN A 930 25.32 -25.16 24.26
N GLU A 931 24.71 -25.97 25.14
CA GLU A 931 23.64 -26.93 24.81
C GLU A 931 22.27 -26.34 25.18
N PHE A 932 21.18 -26.88 24.61
CA PHE A 932 19.83 -26.47 24.99
C PHE A 932 19.42 -27.02 26.36
N ASP A 933 19.24 -26.10 27.31
CA ASP A 933 18.58 -26.36 28.59
C ASP A 933 17.08 -26.02 28.50
N LYS A 934 16.24 -26.80 29.19
CA LYS A 934 14.78 -26.59 29.24
C LYS A 934 14.36 -26.04 30.60
N TYR A 935 13.77 -24.85 30.58
CA TYR A 935 13.29 -24.12 31.74
C TYR A 935 11.77 -24.27 31.87
N SER A 936 11.28 -24.38 33.12
CA SER A 936 9.86 -24.45 33.42
C SER A 936 9.59 -23.86 34.81
N VAL A 937 8.59 -23.00 34.92
CA VAL A 937 8.19 -22.36 36.18
C VAL A 937 6.67 -22.30 36.30
N GLU A 938 6.17 -22.81 37.43
CA GLU A 938 4.77 -22.69 37.82
C GLU A 938 4.59 -21.55 38.82
N PHE A 939 3.54 -20.74 38.67
CA PHE A 939 3.19 -19.65 39.56
C PHE A 939 1.66 -19.49 39.67
N GLU A 940 1.19 -18.73 40.65
CA GLU A 940 -0.22 -18.36 40.80
C GLU A 940 -0.34 -16.84 40.70
N MET A 941 -1.28 -16.34 39.90
CA MET A 941 -1.49 -14.91 39.70
C MET A 941 -2.15 -14.29 40.93
N SER A 942 -1.34 -13.96 41.94
CA SER A 942 -1.77 -13.40 43.23
C SER A 942 -2.28 -11.95 43.11
N LYS A 943 -1.90 -11.24 42.04
CA LYS A 943 -2.24 -9.84 41.78
C LYS A 943 -3.59 -9.68 41.06
N ASP A 944 -4.08 -8.45 40.96
CA ASP A 944 -5.31 -8.18 40.21
C ASP A 944 -5.14 -8.43 38.71
N THR A 945 -6.19 -8.96 38.07
CA THR A 945 -6.19 -9.35 36.66
C THR A 945 -5.61 -8.25 35.76
N ASN A 946 -4.60 -8.62 34.98
CA ASN A 946 -4.01 -7.76 33.97
C ASN A 946 -4.29 -8.33 32.59
N ASN A 947 -4.98 -7.57 31.74
CA ASN A 947 -5.22 -7.95 30.34
C ASN A 947 -4.00 -7.66 29.45
N ASN A 948 -3.12 -6.77 29.90
CA ASN A 948 -2.01 -6.20 29.16
C ASN A 948 -0.68 -6.54 29.85
N ALA A 949 -0.53 -7.76 30.38
CA ALA A 949 0.78 -8.19 30.87
C ALA A 949 1.72 -8.46 29.69
N MET A 950 3.02 -8.46 29.97
CA MET A 950 4.05 -8.80 29.01
C MET A 950 4.92 -9.95 29.52
N PHE A 951 5.32 -10.82 28.61
CA PHE A 951 6.44 -11.73 28.80
C PHE A 951 7.70 -11.09 28.21
N THR A 952 8.82 -11.13 28.93
CA THR A 952 10.10 -10.61 28.46
C THR A 952 11.24 -11.57 28.80
N ILE A 953 12.21 -11.74 27.89
CA ILE A 953 13.51 -12.34 28.15
C ILE A 953 14.58 -11.27 27.93
N SER A 954 15.19 -10.79 29.01
CA SER A 954 16.29 -9.82 29.04
C SER A 954 17.64 -10.51 28.80
N MET A 955 18.39 -9.95 27.87
CA MET A 955 19.66 -10.47 27.32
C MET A 955 20.80 -9.44 27.37
N GLY A 956 20.58 -8.28 27.98
CA GLY A 956 21.64 -7.31 28.31
C GLY A 956 22.56 -7.80 29.44
N ALA A 957 23.22 -6.88 30.14
CA ALA A 957 24.12 -7.20 31.25
C ALA A 957 23.34 -7.62 32.51
N ILE A 958 23.38 -8.91 32.85
CA ILE A 958 22.73 -9.47 34.07
C ILE A 958 23.69 -9.41 35.28
N ASP A 959 24.89 -9.98 35.12
CA ASP A 959 25.97 -9.93 36.11
C ASP A 959 27.02 -8.87 35.71
N GLU A 960 27.48 -8.94 34.46
CA GLU A 960 28.49 -8.04 33.87
C GLU A 960 28.23 -7.82 32.37
N GLN A 961 28.92 -6.83 31.78
CA GLN A 961 28.84 -6.51 30.35
C GLN A 961 29.72 -7.46 29.53
N ILE A 962 29.14 -8.11 28.52
CA ILE A 962 29.85 -8.97 27.57
C ILE A 962 30.07 -8.18 26.28
N THR A 963 31.33 -8.03 25.87
CA THR A 963 31.77 -7.34 24.63
C THR A 963 32.38 -8.28 23.59
N ASP A 964 32.37 -9.58 23.86
CA ASP A 964 32.78 -10.61 22.88
C ASP A 964 31.53 -11.06 22.09
N LYS A 965 31.69 -11.24 20.77
CA LYS A 965 30.58 -11.71 19.93
C LYS A 965 30.13 -13.10 20.37
N HIS A 966 28.84 -13.22 20.67
CA HIS A 966 28.18 -14.46 21.01
C HIS A 966 26.76 -14.52 20.41
N ILE A 967 26.15 -15.69 20.54
CA ILE A 967 24.79 -15.98 20.08
C ILE A 967 23.97 -16.49 21.26
N ILE A 968 22.69 -16.14 21.33
CA ILE A 968 21.69 -16.75 22.21
C ILE A 968 20.63 -17.36 21.28
N THR A 969 20.21 -18.60 21.56
CA THR A 969 19.10 -19.25 20.84
C THR A 969 17.98 -19.59 21.83
N ILE A 970 16.74 -19.21 21.51
CA ILE A 970 15.54 -19.40 22.35
C ILE A 970 14.45 -20.09 21.52
N ASP A 971 13.73 -21.03 22.13
CA ASP A 971 12.75 -21.89 21.45
C ASP A 971 11.63 -22.37 22.40
N ASN A 972 10.54 -22.89 21.84
CA ASN A 972 9.48 -23.64 22.51
C ASN A 972 8.84 -22.90 23.70
N VAL A 973 8.70 -21.58 23.62
CA VAL A 973 8.09 -20.75 24.66
C VAL A 973 6.58 -21.01 24.74
N LYS A 974 6.11 -21.53 25.87
CA LYS A 974 4.69 -21.84 26.11
C LYS A 974 4.24 -21.29 27.46
N LEU A 975 3.04 -20.74 27.51
CA LEU A 975 2.38 -20.26 28.73
C LEU A 975 0.97 -20.81 28.80
N GLU A 976 0.75 -21.75 29.72
CA GLU A 976 -0.49 -22.52 29.84
C GLU A 976 -1.16 -22.27 31.19
N VAL A 977 -2.50 -22.39 31.23
CA VAL A 977 -3.27 -22.33 32.48
C VAL A 977 -3.30 -23.72 33.12
N ILE A 978 -2.80 -23.84 34.34
CA ILE A 978 -2.85 -25.09 35.11
C ILE A 978 -4.25 -25.21 35.72
N ASN A 979 -5.19 -25.77 34.95
CA ASN A 979 -6.57 -25.97 35.40
C ASN A 979 -6.70 -27.15 36.38
N GLU A 980 -7.19 -26.87 37.58
CA GLU A 980 -8.05 -27.83 38.29
C GLU A 980 -9.42 -27.86 37.59
N PHE A 981 -10.00 -29.06 37.37
CA PHE A 981 -11.25 -29.23 36.63
C PHE A 981 -12.39 -28.41 37.26
N SER A 982 -12.93 -27.44 36.51
CA SER A 982 -14.10 -26.65 36.93
C SER A 982 -15.03 -26.29 35.76
N GLU A 983 -16.08 -27.10 35.64
CA GLU A 983 -17.46 -26.73 35.28
C GLU A 983 -17.67 -25.44 34.45
N ASN A 984 -17.70 -25.57 33.11
CA ASN A 984 -18.66 -24.84 32.24
C ASN A 984 -18.79 -25.47 30.83
N ILE A 985 -18.67 -26.80 30.72
CA ILE A 985 -19.01 -27.52 29.47
C ILE A 985 -20.49 -27.92 29.56
N ALA A 986 -21.34 -27.17 28.85
CA ALA A 986 -22.74 -27.52 28.61
C ALA A 986 -23.01 -27.53 27.09
N ASP A 987 -23.57 -28.63 26.61
CA ASP A 987 -24.07 -28.84 25.23
C ASP A 987 -23.10 -28.61 24.06
N ILE A 988 -22.01 -29.40 24.03
CA ILE A 988 -21.40 -29.86 22.76
C ILE A 988 -21.32 -31.39 22.82
N GLN A 989 -22.24 -32.10 22.17
CA GLN A 989 -22.18 -33.56 22.03
C GLN A 989 -21.48 -33.96 20.72
N ASN A 990 -20.46 -34.80 20.83
CA ASN A 990 -19.97 -35.58 19.68
C ASN A 990 -21.04 -36.59 19.26
N SER A 991 -21.70 -36.35 18.13
CA SER A 991 -22.59 -37.32 17.48
C SER A 991 -22.00 -37.77 16.15
N SER A 992 -21.59 -39.04 16.07
CA SER A 992 -21.09 -39.66 14.84
C SER A 992 -22.16 -39.66 13.74
N LEU A 993 -21.75 -39.34 12.50
CA LEU A 993 -22.62 -39.32 11.32
C LEU A 993 -22.97 -40.75 10.85
N GLU A 994 -24.10 -41.30 11.32
CA GLU A 994 -24.73 -42.47 10.67
C GLU A 994 -25.79 -42.04 9.65
N SER A 995 -25.74 -42.65 8.46
CA SER A 995 -26.69 -42.44 7.38
C SER A 995 -27.95 -43.30 7.56
N THR A 996 -29.12 -42.69 7.46
CA THR A 996 -30.42 -43.40 7.43
C THR A 996 -31.21 -43.07 6.18
N ASP A 997 -30.93 -43.80 5.11
CA ASP A 997 -31.84 -43.92 3.97
C ASP A 997 -33.07 -44.76 4.39
N SER A 998 -34.25 -44.16 4.41
CA SER A 998 -35.50 -44.91 4.21
C SER A 998 -36.60 -44.00 3.66
N VAL A 999 -37.23 -44.45 2.57
CA VAL A 999 -38.33 -43.76 1.89
C VAL A 999 -39.65 -44.30 2.43
N GLU A 1000 -40.47 -43.45 3.03
CA GLU A 1000 -41.90 -43.70 3.19
C GLU A 1000 -42.73 -42.67 2.40
N LYS A 1001 -43.93 -43.10 1.99
CA LYS A 1001 -44.81 -42.38 1.07
C LYS A 1001 -45.89 -41.64 1.83
N GLU A 1002 -46.46 -40.62 1.19
CA GLU A 1002 -47.81 -40.19 1.51
C GLU A 1002 -48.79 -41.35 1.32
N GLU A 1003 -49.61 -41.64 2.34
CA GLU A 1003 -51.00 -42.01 2.10
C GLU A 1003 -51.88 -41.50 3.25
N THR A 1004 -53.07 -41.01 2.91
CA THR A 1004 -53.93 -40.24 3.80
C THR A 1004 -54.86 -41.13 4.62
N ASN A 1005 -55.11 -40.78 5.90
CA ASN A 1005 -56.50 -40.82 6.38
C ASN A 1005 -56.82 -39.86 7.54
N THR A 1006 -58.10 -39.51 7.62
CA THR A 1006 -58.71 -38.66 8.66
C THR A 1006 -59.17 -39.47 9.86
N GLY A 1007 -59.18 -38.87 11.06
CA GLY A 1007 -59.73 -39.49 12.25
C GLY A 1007 -59.76 -38.58 13.47
N ASP A 1008 -60.72 -37.64 13.51
CA ASP A 1008 -61.11 -36.96 14.76
C ASP A 1008 -61.69 -37.97 15.77
N VAL A 1009 -61.56 -37.66 17.07
CA VAL A 1009 -62.64 -37.59 18.07
C VAL A 1009 -62.02 -37.47 19.48
N GLU A 1010 -62.42 -36.40 20.19
CA GLU A 1010 -62.74 -36.27 21.64
C GLU A 1010 -61.90 -37.07 22.70
N ASP A 1011 -61.68 -36.61 23.93
CA ASP A 1011 -62.66 -35.95 24.81
C ASP A 1011 -62.03 -35.45 26.14
N LYS A 1012 -62.42 -34.26 26.64
CA LYS A 1012 -62.50 -33.83 28.08
C LYS A 1012 -61.19 -33.81 28.95
N LEU A 1013 -61.08 -33.04 30.05
CA LEU A 1013 -61.82 -31.91 30.66
C LEU A 1013 -60.91 -31.14 31.66
N GLU A 1014 -61.33 -29.92 32.04
CA GLU A 1014 -61.13 -29.19 33.32
C GLU A 1014 -59.71 -29.10 33.94
N ASP A 1015 -59.18 -27.89 34.19
CA ASP A 1015 -59.37 -27.09 35.43
C ASP A 1015 -58.97 -27.87 36.72
N ASP A 1016 -58.21 -27.29 37.65
CA ASP A 1016 -58.32 -25.91 38.13
C ASP A 1016 -56.96 -25.30 38.54
N ASN A 1017 -56.96 -24.01 38.90
CA ASN A 1017 -55.77 -23.20 39.18
C ASN A 1017 -55.72 -22.75 40.67
N LYS A 1018 -54.65 -22.03 41.09
CA LYS A 1018 -54.51 -21.24 42.35
C LYS A 1018 -54.18 -22.04 43.65
N ILE A 1019 -53.45 -21.51 44.66
CA ILE A 1019 -52.78 -20.19 44.84
C ILE A 1019 -51.66 -20.27 45.92
N ASP A 1020 -50.72 -19.30 45.91
CA ASP A 1020 -49.83 -18.74 46.96
C ASP A 1020 -49.32 -19.64 48.14
N THR A 1021 -48.10 -19.48 48.68
CA THR A 1021 -47.58 -18.21 49.24
C THR A 1021 -46.06 -18.23 49.46
N GLU A 1022 -45.52 -17.01 49.63
CA GLU A 1022 -44.15 -16.55 49.92
C GLU A 1022 -43.34 -17.34 50.98
N GLU A 1023 -42.00 -17.35 50.80
CA GLU A 1023 -41.02 -17.58 51.88
C GLU A 1023 -40.98 -16.37 52.86
N PRO A 1024 -40.29 -16.47 54.02
CA PRO A 1024 -38.92 -15.93 54.00
C PRO A 1024 -37.89 -16.52 55.00
N ALA A 1025 -36.61 -16.22 54.72
CA ALA A 1025 -35.58 -15.74 55.66
C ALA A 1025 -34.62 -16.68 56.47
N ILE A 1026 -33.33 -16.57 56.10
CA ILE A 1026 -32.19 -16.08 56.94
C ILE A 1026 -31.34 -17.07 57.80
N ASN A 1027 -30.01 -16.85 57.69
CA ASN A 1027 -28.86 -17.19 58.55
C ASN A 1027 -28.20 -18.60 58.61
N ASP A 1028 -26.97 -18.64 58.09
CA ASP A 1028 -25.70 -18.68 58.85
C ASP A 1028 -25.39 -19.77 59.90
N SER A 1029 -24.43 -20.62 59.51
CA SER A 1029 -23.04 -20.66 60.07
C SER A 1029 -22.60 -21.69 61.15
N GLU A 1030 -21.26 -21.85 61.14
CA GLU A 1030 -20.34 -22.36 62.17
C GLU A 1030 -20.15 -23.88 62.46
N ASN A 1031 -18.85 -24.25 62.55
CA ASN A 1031 -18.24 -25.26 63.45
C ASN A 1031 -18.49 -26.78 63.22
N GLN A 1032 -17.57 -27.72 63.54
CA GLN A 1032 -16.10 -27.69 63.76
C GLN A 1032 -15.53 -29.14 63.86
N VAL A 1033 -14.19 -29.28 63.80
CA VAL A 1033 -13.34 -30.29 64.52
C VAL A 1033 -13.59 -31.80 64.31
N ALA A 1034 -12.76 -32.39 63.43
CA ALA A 1034 -11.75 -33.45 63.65
C ALA A 1034 -12.06 -34.84 64.30
N ASN A 1035 -11.13 -35.78 63.97
CA ASN A 1035 -10.80 -37.06 64.65
C ASN A 1035 -11.77 -38.27 64.46
N SER A 1036 -11.30 -39.53 64.36
CA SER A 1036 -9.91 -40.07 64.30
C SER A 1036 -9.80 -41.55 63.83
N ASP A 1037 -8.55 -41.99 63.65
CA ASP A 1037 -7.98 -43.34 63.92
C ASP A 1037 -8.10 -44.54 62.94
N ASN A 1038 -7.03 -45.36 63.01
CA ASN A 1038 -6.87 -46.79 62.65
C ASN A 1038 -6.80 -47.19 61.15
N GLU A 1039 -6.02 -48.21 60.74
CA GLU A 1039 -4.85 -48.93 61.32
C GLU A 1039 -4.21 -49.78 60.18
N LYS A 1040 -2.86 -49.95 60.18
CA LYS A 1040 -2.08 -51.21 59.91
C LYS A 1040 -2.32 -52.07 58.63
N ASP A 1041 -1.39 -52.91 58.15
CA ASP A 1041 0.04 -53.17 58.44
C ASP A 1041 0.70 -53.90 57.23
N GLU A 1042 2.03 -53.94 57.23
CA GLU A 1042 2.94 -55.00 56.70
C GLU A 1042 2.81 -55.63 55.28
N ASP A 1043 3.75 -55.21 54.42
CA ASP A 1043 4.88 -56.02 53.91
C ASP A 1043 4.73 -56.99 52.69
N SER A 1044 5.91 -57.42 52.21
CA SER A 1044 6.36 -57.79 50.86
C SER A 1044 6.23 -59.26 50.43
N LYS A 1045 6.41 -59.52 49.11
CA LYS A 1045 7.41 -60.43 48.47
C LYS A 1045 7.15 -60.65 46.96
N GLU A 1046 8.14 -60.65 46.04
CA GLU A 1046 9.18 -61.67 45.71
C GLU A 1046 8.58 -63.01 45.17
N GLU A 1047 9.11 -63.73 44.15
CA GLU A 1047 10.31 -63.57 43.29
C GLU A 1047 10.29 -64.52 42.03
N ILE A 1048 11.13 -64.20 41.03
CA ILE A 1048 11.98 -65.05 40.12
C ILE A 1048 11.48 -66.35 39.44
N ALA A 1049 11.70 -66.44 38.11
CA ALA A 1049 12.45 -67.50 37.35
C ALA A 1049 12.39 -67.18 35.82
N ASP A 1050 13.47 -67.02 35.04
CA ASP A 1050 14.60 -67.92 34.65
C ASP A 1050 14.20 -69.03 33.63
N THR A 1051 14.96 -69.37 32.56
CA THR A 1051 16.34 -68.99 32.12
C THR A 1051 16.59 -69.26 30.60
N GLU A 1052 17.64 -68.63 30.04
CA GLU A 1052 18.59 -69.16 28.99
C GLU A 1052 18.09 -69.47 27.54
N GLU A 1053 18.90 -69.50 26.46
CA GLU A 1053 20.37 -69.33 26.26
C GLU A 1053 20.73 -68.86 24.80
N ASN A 1054 21.90 -68.20 24.62
CA ASN A 1054 22.93 -68.25 23.52
C ASN A 1054 22.56 -68.58 22.03
N ILE A 1055 23.22 -68.10 20.96
CA ILE A 1055 24.42 -67.26 20.64
C ILE A 1055 24.30 -66.80 19.15
N GLY A 1056 25.05 -65.88 18.51
CA GLY A 1056 26.19 -65.01 18.86
C GLY A 1056 27.20 -64.84 17.69
N GLU A 1057 27.84 -63.65 17.56
CA GLU A 1057 29.00 -63.30 16.66
C GLU A 1057 28.81 -63.35 15.11
N ALA A 1058 29.54 -62.61 14.24
CA ALA A 1058 30.29 -61.33 14.33
C ALA A 1058 30.72 -60.81 12.91
N ASP A 1059 31.10 -59.52 12.83
CA ASP A 1059 32.11 -58.86 11.95
C ASP A 1059 32.06 -58.71 10.40
N GLU A 1060 32.45 -57.48 9.98
CA GLU A 1060 33.36 -57.05 8.87
C GLU A 1060 32.96 -56.75 7.39
N GLU A 1061 33.57 -55.63 6.93
CA GLU A 1061 34.05 -55.20 5.58
C GLU A 1061 33.18 -55.11 4.29
N SER A 1062 32.64 -53.89 4.03
CA SER A 1062 33.11 -52.89 3.01
C SER A 1062 33.12 -53.12 1.46
N VAL A 1063 33.30 -51.98 0.75
CA VAL A 1063 34.03 -51.77 -0.54
C VAL A 1063 33.27 -51.78 -1.92
N ILE A 1064 33.35 -50.61 -2.61
CA ILE A 1064 33.37 -50.32 -4.08
C ILE A 1064 32.13 -50.75 -4.92
N VAL A 1065 31.30 -49.82 -5.46
CA VAL A 1065 31.49 -48.89 -6.61
C VAL A 1065 31.63 -49.59 -7.98
N ASP A 1066 30.72 -49.31 -8.91
CA ASP A 1066 31.03 -49.28 -10.35
C ASP A 1066 30.03 -48.37 -11.13
N ASP A 1067 30.48 -47.82 -12.25
CA ASP A 1067 29.77 -46.83 -13.09
C ASP A 1067 28.79 -47.47 -14.11
N ILE A 1068 27.95 -46.65 -14.77
CA ILE A 1068 27.97 -46.51 -16.25
C ILE A 1068 27.00 -45.41 -16.76
N ILE A 1069 27.51 -44.59 -17.69
CA ILE A 1069 26.80 -43.49 -18.37
C ILE A 1069 26.30 -43.95 -19.76
N GLY A 1070 25.08 -43.55 -20.17
CA GLY A 1070 24.47 -43.93 -21.44
C GLY A 1070 23.58 -42.86 -22.09
N LYS A 1071 24.19 -42.09 -23.01
CA LYS A 1071 23.63 -41.12 -24.00
C LYS A 1071 22.27 -41.51 -24.62
N VAL A 1072 21.34 -40.62 -24.98
CA VAL A 1072 21.40 -39.39 -25.84
C VAL A 1072 21.66 -39.69 -27.33
N GLU A 1073 20.66 -39.40 -28.19
CA GLU A 1073 20.68 -39.02 -29.63
C GLU A 1073 19.34 -39.44 -30.31
N GLU A 1074 18.75 -38.73 -31.29
CA GLU A 1074 18.68 -37.28 -31.57
C GLU A 1074 17.59 -36.98 -32.63
N GLN A 1075 17.24 -35.68 -32.79
CA GLN A 1075 16.71 -34.97 -33.99
C GLN A 1075 15.78 -35.68 -35.01
N VAL A 1076 14.61 -35.06 -35.27
CA VAL A 1076 14.38 -34.18 -36.45
C VAL A 1076 13.59 -32.96 -35.99
#